data_AF-W6YD73-F1
#
_entry.id   AF-W6YD73-F1
#
_cell.length_a   1.000
_cell.length_b   1.000
_cell.length_c   1.000
_cell.angle_alpha   90.00
_cell.angle_beta   90.00
_cell.angle_gamma   90.00
#
_symmetry.space_group_name_H-M   'P 1'
#
loop_
_entity.id
_entity.type
_entity.pdbx_description
1 polymer ?
#
loop_
_entity_poly.entity_id
_entity_poly.type
_entity_poly.pdbx_seq_one_letter_code
_entity_poly.pdbx_strand_id
1 'polypeptide(L)'
;MHPTLDQLPFDILFCVAANLSLEDIVHLSQTCQQLSALMDERTVCRSIIEVDFPYTEEAKLARTEKITYKQAVRAIYDRRNALSTAYPFSARTWGNGNAFVYGQGILCVLESKTVHLSDLRSQSHDIHIDLTVFAGPILGPPFPVPGNFDVDLLNYADRILAVHLKKEGESDGGYIIALNMARNCPDDKRLVQMVRLPSSSKLFVRHTADFLYYGTHTGRGSDGHHKWEIGGVRLNNSIKIQDGAKRLVLDNFHGSDIGSTVAFEIHNGHFYAVSNQTTFEVEEIDYTSFYHVARFPLHSPLPASVERDERLYRRQHKQGPIHDSWTDLTLQSDESTNEMVIVESRREWAEASSRQSRTFYVTRLEFGSENDTMDISDELLLPEDDIYLPVIDSSNRPQWKPTPDLFSWSQHPEFCGTDPAPRSFMLARTKFRAYSYACTTFMDLVEDQECCNDASKPPCLRLRIGSRRETGLDDNATVNRKGKAAAVYSTKPNFVDNQTHYRQSPIRMWPPRASRCPCSQHLHNILNPAIPSSGASYTRSVTGVLDEQRLVFMIKSGRSYGPSDNNTLGTVVIVDFARPTKSSNSANSAPMARSDSKMEETLSLGWEWQPGLEQMCKDRTCCKTSHGGLGGTANGRGARLKGF
;
A
#
# COMPACT_ATOMS: atom_id res chain seq x y z
N MET A 1 -12.01 -50.16 8.33
CA MET A 1 -11.19 -48.94 8.47
C MET A 1 -11.65 -47.98 7.41
N HIS A 2 -12.08 -46.77 7.79
CA HIS A 2 -12.31 -45.71 6.81
C HIS A 2 -10.94 -45.14 6.42
N PRO A 3 -10.63 -45.00 5.13
CA PRO A 3 -9.36 -44.41 4.70
C PRO A 3 -9.29 -42.98 5.25
N THR A 4 -8.19 -42.66 5.92
CA THR A 4 -7.89 -41.31 6.40
C THR A 4 -7.13 -40.53 5.32
N LEU A 5 -7.19 -39.21 5.35
CA LEU A 5 -6.62 -38.34 4.31
C LEU A 5 -5.11 -38.60 4.11
N ASP A 6 -4.38 -38.84 5.19
CA ASP A 6 -2.96 -39.18 5.20
C ASP A 6 -2.65 -40.53 4.54
N GLN A 7 -3.63 -41.41 4.34
CA GLN A 7 -3.42 -42.71 3.68
C GLN A 7 -3.66 -42.67 2.17
N LEU A 8 -4.05 -41.52 1.62
CA LEU A 8 -4.30 -41.39 0.19
C LEU A 8 -2.98 -41.41 -0.62
N PRO A 9 -3.00 -41.97 -1.85
CA PRO A 9 -1.90 -41.83 -2.79
C PRO A 9 -1.53 -40.36 -3.04
N PHE A 10 -0.25 -40.10 -3.30
CA PHE A 10 0.27 -38.76 -3.54
C PHE A 10 -0.50 -38.02 -4.66
N ASP A 11 -0.83 -38.71 -5.76
CA ASP A 11 -1.54 -38.08 -6.88
C ASP A 11 -2.91 -37.53 -6.47
N ILE A 12 -3.62 -38.22 -5.57
CA ILE A 12 -4.91 -37.75 -5.05
C ILE A 12 -4.68 -36.57 -4.11
N LEU A 13 -3.68 -36.65 -3.23
CA LEU A 13 -3.30 -35.54 -2.34
C LEU A 13 -2.87 -34.29 -3.11
N PHE A 14 -2.17 -34.46 -4.22
CA PHE A 14 -1.80 -33.37 -5.12
C PHE A 14 -3.05 -32.72 -5.74
N CYS A 15 -3.99 -33.51 -6.26
CA CYS A 15 -5.25 -32.98 -6.79
C CYS A 15 -6.06 -32.25 -5.71
N VAL A 16 -6.09 -32.75 -4.47
CA VAL A 16 -6.74 -32.06 -3.36
C VAL A 16 -6.03 -30.73 -3.08
N ALA A 17 -4.71 -30.74 -2.93
CA ALA A 17 -3.93 -29.54 -2.65
C ALA A 17 -4.07 -28.48 -3.76
N ALA A 18 -4.16 -28.89 -5.03
CA ALA A 18 -4.35 -27.98 -6.16
C ALA A 18 -5.71 -27.24 -6.17
N ASN A 19 -6.67 -27.66 -5.34
CA ASN A 19 -7.99 -27.02 -5.19
C ASN A 19 -8.16 -26.32 -3.83
N LEU A 20 -7.10 -26.24 -3.02
CA LEU A 20 -7.14 -25.58 -1.73
C LEU A 20 -6.49 -24.20 -1.81
N SER A 21 -6.96 -23.27 -0.99
CA SER A 21 -6.31 -21.97 -0.87
C SER A 21 -4.92 -22.11 -0.24
N LEU A 22 -4.04 -21.12 -0.46
CA LEU A 22 -2.73 -21.05 0.19
C LEU A 22 -2.82 -21.26 1.71
N GLU A 23 -3.80 -20.63 2.36
CA GLU A 23 -3.96 -20.73 3.81
C GLU A 23 -4.35 -22.14 4.22
N ASP A 24 -5.28 -22.77 3.50
CA ASP A 24 -5.76 -24.12 3.79
C ASP A 24 -4.64 -25.15 3.62
N ILE A 25 -3.81 -25.03 2.58
CA ILE A 25 -2.66 -25.92 2.37
C ILE A 25 -1.66 -25.77 3.51
N VAL A 26 -1.35 -24.54 3.93
CA VAL A 26 -0.40 -24.30 5.03
C VAL A 26 -0.96 -24.85 6.34
N HIS A 27 -2.24 -24.63 6.66
CA HIS A 27 -2.86 -25.20 7.84
C HIS A 27 -2.93 -26.73 7.79
N LEU A 28 -3.27 -27.31 6.64
CA LEU A 28 -3.29 -28.75 6.41
C LEU A 28 -1.92 -29.37 6.69
N SER A 29 -0.85 -28.73 6.23
CA SER A 29 0.53 -29.18 6.45
C SER A 29 0.93 -29.21 7.92
N GLN A 30 0.25 -28.46 8.78
CA GLN A 30 0.51 -28.40 10.22
C GLN A 30 -0.25 -29.47 11.02
N THR A 31 -1.12 -30.25 10.38
CA THR A 31 -1.97 -31.23 11.07
C THR A 31 -1.26 -32.54 11.41
N CYS A 32 -0.41 -33.05 10.51
CA CYS A 32 0.39 -34.26 10.76
C CYS A 32 1.68 -34.27 9.94
N GLN A 33 2.63 -35.14 10.33
CA GLN A 33 3.94 -35.23 9.69
C GLN A 33 3.86 -35.62 8.20
N GLN A 34 2.93 -36.50 7.84
CA GLN A 34 2.78 -36.95 6.46
C GLN A 34 2.23 -35.85 5.54
N LEU A 35 1.25 -35.08 6.01
CA LEU A 35 0.72 -33.92 5.29
C LEU A 35 1.71 -32.75 5.28
N SER A 36 2.57 -32.64 6.30
CA SER A 36 3.70 -31.70 6.27
C SER A 36 4.65 -31.98 5.11
N ALA A 37 4.82 -33.24 4.69
CA ALA A 37 5.69 -33.58 3.56
C ALA A 37 5.16 -33.01 2.23
N LEU A 38 3.85 -32.74 2.10
CA LEU A 38 3.29 -32.08 0.91
C LEU A 38 3.89 -30.69 0.67
N MET A 39 4.23 -29.96 1.74
CA MET A 39 4.90 -28.66 1.67
C MET A 39 6.40 -28.76 1.42
N ASP A 40 6.95 -29.97 1.50
CA ASP A 40 8.33 -30.26 1.13
C ASP A 40 8.45 -30.67 -0.34
N GLU A 41 7.34 -31.12 -0.94
CA GLU A 41 7.26 -31.48 -2.35
C GLU A 41 7.29 -30.26 -3.28
N ARG A 42 8.29 -30.26 -4.17
CA ARG A 42 8.53 -29.14 -5.09
C ARG A 42 7.39 -28.95 -6.08
N THR A 43 6.75 -30.03 -6.52
CA THR A 43 5.66 -30.00 -7.51
C THR A 43 4.44 -29.27 -6.98
N VAL A 44 4.01 -29.58 -5.74
CA VAL A 44 2.91 -28.91 -5.04
C VAL A 44 3.22 -27.41 -4.89
N CYS A 45 4.37 -27.09 -4.31
CA CYS A 45 4.75 -25.69 -4.08
C CYS A 45 4.88 -24.89 -5.40
N ARG A 46 5.39 -25.51 -6.46
CA ARG A 46 5.47 -24.88 -7.79
C ARG A 46 4.09 -24.65 -8.37
N SER A 47 3.18 -25.61 -8.24
CA SER A 47 1.80 -25.47 -8.73
C SER A 47 1.12 -24.26 -8.10
N ILE A 48 1.16 -24.14 -6.77
CA ILE A 48 0.56 -23.01 -6.03
C ILE A 48 1.14 -21.67 -6.50
N ILE A 49 2.47 -21.57 -6.62
CA ILE A 49 3.12 -20.31 -6.98
C ILE A 49 2.86 -19.91 -8.43
N GLU A 50 2.89 -20.84 -9.36
CA GLU A 50 2.73 -20.54 -10.79
C GLU A 50 1.27 -20.40 -11.21
N VAL A 51 0.32 -20.99 -10.47
CA VAL A 51 -1.12 -20.90 -10.76
C VAL A 51 -1.76 -19.73 -10.01
N ASP A 52 -1.56 -19.64 -8.69
CA ASP A 52 -2.34 -18.69 -7.86
C ASP A 52 -1.61 -17.37 -7.62
N PHE A 53 -0.27 -17.38 -7.61
CA PHE A 53 0.56 -16.21 -7.29
C PHE A 53 1.65 -15.87 -8.32
N PRO A 54 1.43 -16.05 -9.63
CA PRO A 54 2.49 -15.96 -10.62
C PRO A 54 3.15 -14.57 -10.73
N TYR A 55 2.49 -13.50 -10.26
CA TYR A 55 3.01 -12.14 -10.43
C TYR A 55 3.61 -11.55 -9.15
N THR A 56 3.62 -12.33 -8.06
CA THR A 56 4.29 -11.95 -6.82
C THR A 56 5.80 -11.83 -6.99
N GLU A 57 6.43 -10.97 -6.19
CA GLU A 57 7.88 -10.88 -6.13
C GLU A 57 8.52 -12.21 -5.71
N GLU A 58 7.88 -12.94 -4.80
CA GLU A 58 8.35 -14.27 -4.38
C GLU A 58 8.33 -15.28 -5.54
N ALA A 59 7.32 -15.24 -6.42
CA ALA A 59 7.27 -16.07 -7.62
C ALA A 59 8.41 -15.73 -8.59
N LYS A 60 8.66 -14.44 -8.83
CA LYS A 60 9.78 -13.99 -9.67
C LYS A 60 11.14 -14.46 -9.12
N LEU A 61 11.32 -14.39 -7.79
CA LEU A 61 12.53 -14.89 -7.13
C LEU A 61 12.66 -16.42 -7.23
N ALA A 62 11.56 -17.17 -7.15
CA ALA A 62 11.56 -18.62 -7.30
C ALA A 62 11.89 -19.07 -8.73
N ARG A 63 11.32 -18.41 -9.75
CA ARG A 63 11.63 -18.68 -11.17
C ARG A 63 13.08 -18.39 -11.52
N THR A 64 13.65 -17.36 -10.91
CA THR A 64 15.07 -17.00 -11.08
C THR A 64 16.01 -17.81 -10.18
N GLU A 65 15.48 -18.85 -9.52
CA GLU A 65 16.21 -19.78 -8.64
C GLU A 65 16.97 -19.10 -7.48
N LYS A 66 16.57 -17.88 -7.11
CA LYS A 66 17.14 -17.15 -5.96
C LYS A 66 16.60 -17.69 -4.63
N ILE A 67 15.38 -18.20 -4.65
CA ILE A 67 14.75 -18.92 -3.54
C ILE A 67 14.07 -20.18 -4.08
N THR A 68 13.78 -21.13 -3.21
CA THR A 68 12.99 -22.31 -3.56
C THR A 68 11.50 -21.98 -3.61
N TYR A 69 10.71 -22.73 -4.37
CA TYR A 69 9.24 -22.59 -4.37
C TYR A 69 8.62 -22.74 -2.97
N LYS A 70 9.15 -23.64 -2.15
CA LYS A 70 8.75 -23.78 -0.74
C LYS A 70 9.00 -22.50 0.08
N GLN A 71 10.14 -21.85 -0.13
CA GLN A 71 10.42 -20.56 0.52
C GLN A 71 9.48 -19.46 0.02
N ALA A 72 9.14 -19.46 -1.28
CA ALA A 72 8.17 -18.52 -1.83
C ALA A 72 6.77 -18.70 -1.21
N VAL A 73 6.26 -19.93 -1.15
CA VAL A 73 4.95 -20.26 -0.53
C VAL A 73 4.91 -19.78 0.92
N ARG A 74 5.98 -20.07 1.69
CA ARG A 74 6.09 -19.62 3.09
C ARG A 74 6.16 -18.10 3.20
N ALA A 75 6.92 -17.42 2.35
CA ALA A 75 7.06 -15.97 2.38
C ALA A 75 5.74 -15.26 2.06
N ILE A 76 5.00 -15.72 1.05
CA ILE A 76 3.67 -15.19 0.71
C ILE A 76 2.69 -15.42 1.87
N TYR A 77 2.63 -16.64 2.41
CA TYR A 77 1.76 -16.94 3.55
C TYR A 77 2.12 -16.08 4.77
N ASP A 78 3.40 -16.03 5.14
CA ASP A 78 3.88 -15.27 6.30
C ASP A 78 3.53 -13.77 6.16
N ARG A 79 3.79 -13.14 5.01
CA ARG A 79 3.49 -11.71 4.82
C ARG A 79 2.01 -11.40 4.87
N ARG A 80 1.18 -12.20 4.18
CA ARG A 80 -0.28 -12.01 4.14
C ARG A 80 -0.90 -12.27 5.50
N ASN A 81 -0.47 -13.32 6.19
CA ASN A 81 -0.95 -13.64 7.52
C ASN A 81 -0.50 -12.59 8.56
N ALA A 82 0.76 -12.16 8.53
CA ALA A 82 1.28 -11.10 9.42
C ALA A 82 0.53 -9.78 9.23
N LEU A 83 0.30 -9.37 7.98
CA LEU A 83 -0.45 -8.16 7.67
C LEU A 83 -1.91 -8.31 8.14
N SER A 84 -2.63 -9.32 7.67
CA SER A 84 -4.06 -9.53 8.00
C SER A 84 -4.35 -9.74 9.49
N THR A 85 -3.40 -10.24 10.27
CA THR A 85 -3.57 -10.50 11.71
C THR A 85 -2.91 -9.46 12.63
N ALA A 86 -2.38 -8.37 12.06
CA ALA A 86 -1.67 -7.31 12.78
C ALA A 86 -0.51 -7.81 13.63
N TYR A 87 0.32 -8.66 13.02
CA TYR A 87 1.42 -9.33 13.71
C TYR A 87 2.71 -9.28 12.89
N PRO A 88 3.34 -8.09 12.79
CA PRO A 88 4.58 -7.91 12.03
C PRO A 88 5.75 -8.70 12.64
N PHE A 89 6.75 -8.99 11.81
CA PHE A 89 7.97 -9.70 12.20
C PHE A 89 9.06 -8.77 12.72
N SER A 90 9.08 -7.50 12.34
CA SER A 90 10.01 -6.53 12.91
C SER A 90 9.49 -5.10 12.87
N ALA A 91 10.08 -4.25 13.71
CA ALA A 91 9.85 -2.82 13.69
C ALA A 91 11.12 -2.09 14.13
N ARG A 92 11.49 -1.01 13.45
CA ARG A 92 12.69 -0.25 13.79
C ARG A 92 12.58 1.22 13.39
N THR A 93 13.29 2.08 14.09
CA THR A 93 13.59 3.44 13.64
C THR A 93 14.78 3.36 12.69
N TRP A 94 14.62 3.87 11.46
CA TRP A 94 15.70 3.88 10.47
C TRP A 94 16.67 5.05 10.68
N GLY A 95 16.13 6.25 10.87
CA GLY A 95 16.93 7.48 10.97
C GLY A 95 16.08 8.73 10.81
N ASN A 96 16.73 9.88 10.70
CA ASN A 96 16.06 11.16 10.49
C ASN A 96 16.18 11.63 9.04
N GLY A 97 15.24 12.45 8.58
CA GLY A 97 15.28 13.07 7.26
C GLY A 97 14.17 14.08 7.04
N ASN A 98 14.30 14.87 5.98
CA ASN A 98 13.33 15.89 5.56
C ASN A 98 12.20 15.29 4.73
N ALA A 99 12.49 14.29 3.90
CA ALA A 99 11.48 13.61 3.09
C ALA A 99 11.93 12.18 2.83
N PHE A 100 11.00 11.31 2.46
CA PHE A 100 11.34 9.98 1.99
C PHE A 100 10.45 9.57 0.82
N VAL A 101 10.99 8.70 -0.02
CA VAL A 101 10.24 7.91 -1.00
C VAL A 101 10.63 6.45 -0.81
N TYR A 102 9.63 5.57 -0.91
CA TYR A 102 9.81 4.14 -0.75
C TYR A 102 9.13 3.42 -1.92
N GLY A 103 9.84 2.50 -2.56
CA GLY A 103 9.33 1.73 -3.68
C GLY A 103 10.23 0.53 -4.01
N GLN A 104 9.64 -0.59 -4.43
CA GLN A 104 10.35 -1.82 -4.82
C GLN A 104 11.36 -2.32 -3.75
N GLY A 105 11.05 -2.14 -2.47
CA GLY A 105 11.91 -2.53 -1.33
C GLY A 105 13.07 -1.58 -1.03
N ILE A 106 13.17 -0.44 -1.72
CA ILE A 106 14.26 0.53 -1.54
C ILE A 106 13.71 1.81 -0.90
N LEU A 107 14.39 2.27 0.14
CA LEU A 107 14.10 3.50 0.86
C LEU A 107 15.09 4.59 0.44
N CYS A 108 14.56 5.71 -0.06
CA CYS A 108 15.31 6.94 -0.32
C CYS A 108 14.92 7.97 0.74
N VAL A 109 15.88 8.40 1.58
CA VAL A 109 15.65 9.47 2.57
C VAL A 109 16.47 10.68 2.19
N LEU A 110 15.82 11.83 2.07
CA LEU A 110 16.48 13.12 1.87
C LEU A 110 16.86 13.70 3.23
N GLU A 111 18.15 13.96 3.44
CA GLU A 111 18.67 14.73 4.56
C GLU A 111 19.37 15.97 4.03
N SER A 112 18.76 17.14 4.25
CA SER A 112 19.12 18.43 3.67
C SER A 112 19.15 18.41 2.13
N LYS A 113 20.29 18.06 1.53
CA LYS A 113 20.53 17.95 0.08
C LYS A 113 21.20 16.62 -0.31
N THR A 114 21.38 15.72 0.65
CA THR A 114 21.94 14.39 0.42
C THR A 114 20.82 13.37 0.45
N VAL A 115 20.80 12.46 -0.51
CA VAL A 115 19.88 11.32 -0.52
C VAL A 115 20.61 10.08 -0.02
N HIS A 116 20.00 9.44 0.97
CA HIS A 116 20.43 8.17 1.54
C HIS A 116 19.56 7.06 0.96
N LEU A 117 20.19 6.11 0.28
CA LEU A 117 19.53 4.96 -0.31
C LEU A 117 19.82 3.72 0.53
N SER A 118 18.77 3.04 0.97
CA SER A 118 18.86 1.80 1.74
C SER A 118 17.98 0.72 1.13
N ASP A 119 18.56 -0.46 0.85
CA ASP A 119 17.79 -1.63 0.41
C ASP A 119 17.28 -2.37 1.63
N LEU A 120 15.97 -2.28 1.91
CA LEU A 120 15.41 -2.85 3.12
C LEU A 120 15.41 -4.40 3.13
N ARG A 121 15.68 -5.03 1.98
CA ARG A 121 15.76 -6.49 1.83
C ARG A 121 17.15 -7.04 2.08
N SER A 122 18.19 -6.25 1.90
CA SER A 122 19.58 -6.69 2.07
C SER A 122 20.27 -5.91 3.17
N GLN A 123 21.16 -6.55 3.93
CA GLN A 123 22.00 -5.86 4.91
C GLN A 123 23.14 -5.06 4.24
N SER A 124 22.93 -4.63 3.00
CA SER A 124 23.96 -3.95 2.23
C SER A 124 24.17 -2.52 2.71
N HIS A 125 25.37 -1.99 2.45
CA HIS A 125 25.72 -0.60 2.73
C HIS A 125 24.83 0.40 1.98
N ASP A 126 24.50 1.48 2.69
CA ASP A 126 23.74 2.61 2.19
C ASP A 126 24.56 3.38 1.14
N ILE A 127 23.88 3.92 0.11
CA ILE A 127 24.48 4.83 -0.87
C ILE A 127 24.11 6.25 -0.47
N HIS A 128 25.09 7.15 -0.45
CA HIS A 128 24.89 8.57 -0.20
C HIS A 128 25.15 9.35 -1.48
N ILE A 129 24.20 10.18 -1.88
CA ILE A 129 24.32 11.01 -3.09
C ILE A 129 24.06 12.46 -2.73
N ASP A 130 25.07 13.31 -2.91
CA ASP A 130 24.94 14.75 -2.75
C ASP A 130 24.34 15.37 -4.02
N LEU A 131 23.14 15.94 -3.90
CA LEU A 131 22.43 16.53 -5.03
C LEU A 131 23.02 17.88 -5.48
N THR A 132 23.89 18.51 -4.69
CA THR A 132 24.53 19.78 -5.05
C THR A 132 25.39 19.64 -6.31
N VAL A 133 25.97 18.45 -6.54
CA VAL A 133 26.78 18.11 -7.72
C VAL A 133 25.96 18.24 -9.01
N PHE A 134 24.66 17.96 -8.97
CA PHE A 134 23.76 18.06 -10.12
C PHE A 134 23.07 19.42 -10.21
N ALA A 135 22.75 20.05 -9.08
CA ALA A 135 22.01 21.31 -9.04
C ALA A 135 22.79 22.48 -9.65
N GLY A 136 24.10 22.59 -9.37
CA GLY A 136 24.94 23.71 -9.83
C GLY A 136 24.95 23.89 -11.35
N PRO A 137 25.27 22.84 -12.14
CA PRO A 137 25.24 22.91 -13.61
C PRO A 137 23.86 23.21 -14.19
N ILE A 138 22.78 22.77 -13.54
CA ILE A 138 21.41 22.90 -14.04
C ILE A 138 20.84 24.30 -13.81
N LEU A 139 21.08 24.88 -12.63
CA LEU A 139 20.50 26.16 -12.24
C LEU A 139 21.31 27.38 -12.73
N GLY A 140 22.59 27.19 -13.09
CA GLY A 140 23.46 28.20 -13.70
C GLY A 140 23.92 29.35 -12.77
N PRO A 141 24.86 30.21 -13.22
CA PRO A 141 25.24 31.43 -12.50
C PRO A 141 24.07 32.44 -12.44
N PRO A 142 23.89 33.21 -11.35
CA PRO A 142 24.93 33.80 -10.48
C PRO A 142 25.21 33.06 -9.16
N PHE A 143 25.00 31.75 -9.05
CA PHE A 143 25.01 31.06 -7.75
C PHE A 143 26.15 30.04 -7.60
N PRO A 144 27.30 30.45 -7.04
CA PRO A 144 28.33 29.55 -6.52
C PRO A 144 28.14 29.23 -5.02
N VAL A 145 26.98 29.48 -4.41
CA VAL A 145 26.75 29.16 -2.98
C VAL A 145 25.98 27.84 -2.86
N PRO A 146 26.56 26.80 -2.22
CA PRO A 146 25.81 25.62 -1.80
C PRO A 146 24.70 26.08 -0.84
N GLY A 147 23.44 26.08 -1.26
CA GLY A 147 22.33 26.47 -0.39
C GLY A 147 21.01 26.87 -1.07
N ASN A 148 21.04 27.51 -2.23
CA ASN A 148 19.87 28.26 -2.74
C ASN A 148 18.86 27.46 -3.58
N PHE A 149 18.62 26.18 -3.27
CA PHE A 149 17.63 25.37 -4.00
C PHE A 149 16.91 24.42 -3.05
N ASP A 150 15.66 24.13 -3.35
CA ASP A 150 14.84 23.14 -2.66
C ASP A 150 14.76 21.85 -3.47
N VAL A 151 14.52 20.76 -2.74
CA VAL A 151 14.53 19.40 -3.26
C VAL A 151 13.28 18.69 -2.75
N ASP A 152 12.46 18.18 -3.66
CA ASP A 152 11.34 17.32 -3.34
C ASP A 152 11.56 15.94 -4.00
N LEU A 153 11.47 14.87 -3.21
CA LEU A 153 11.54 13.50 -3.75
C LEU A 153 10.19 13.13 -4.37
N LEU A 154 10.18 12.61 -5.60
CA LEU A 154 8.95 12.37 -6.36
C LEU A 154 8.58 10.89 -6.48
N ASN A 155 9.52 10.06 -6.94
CA ASN A 155 9.29 8.63 -7.17
C ASN A 155 10.60 7.85 -7.22
N TYR A 156 10.55 6.57 -6.85
CA TYR A 156 11.65 5.63 -7.04
C TYR A 156 11.11 4.35 -7.69
N ALA A 157 11.68 3.97 -8.83
CA ALA A 157 11.38 2.74 -9.53
C ALA A 157 12.56 2.32 -10.42
N ASP A 158 12.77 1.01 -10.59
CA ASP A 158 13.76 0.43 -11.51
C ASP A 158 15.18 1.01 -11.35
N ARG A 159 15.58 1.28 -10.09
CA ARG A 159 16.88 1.89 -9.70
C ARG A 159 17.07 3.33 -10.15
N ILE A 160 16.00 4.01 -10.50
CA ILE A 160 16.01 5.42 -10.86
C ILE A 160 15.26 6.19 -9.76
N LEU A 161 15.85 7.29 -9.29
CA LEU A 161 15.22 8.23 -8.39
C LEU A 161 14.85 9.49 -9.17
N ALA A 162 13.56 9.83 -9.19
CA ALA A 162 13.08 11.09 -9.71
C ALA A 162 12.97 12.14 -8.60
N VAL A 163 13.57 13.30 -8.83
CA VAL A 163 13.63 14.41 -7.87
C VAL A 163 13.20 15.70 -8.56
N HIS A 164 12.47 16.55 -7.85
CA HIS A 164 12.15 17.91 -8.26
C HIS A 164 13.15 18.88 -7.61
N LEU A 165 13.86 19.62 -8.44
CA LEU A 165 14.71 20.74 -8.05
C LEU A 165 14.00 22.05 -8.36
N LYS A 166 13.90 22.93 -7.37
CA LYS A 166 13.39 24.29 -7.54
C LYS A 166 14.34 25.29 -6.90
N LYS A 167 14.40 26.51 -7.43
CA LYS A 167 15.19 27.57 -6.81
C LYS A 167 14.54 27.96 -5.48
N GLU A 168 15.34 28.22 -4.46
CA GLU A 168 14.80 28.67 -3.17
C GLU A 168 14.04 29.98 -3.35
N GLY A 169 12.81 30.03 -2.82
CA GLY A 169 11.89 31.16 -2.99
C GLY A 169 11.11 31.20 -4.32
N GLU A 170 11.42 30.32 -5.28
CA GLU A 170 10.59 30.14 -6.48
C GLU A 170 9.44 29.18 -6.15
N SER A 171 8.22 29.69 -6.25
CA SER A 171 7.02 28.94 -5.85
C SER A 171 6.47 28.01 -6.93
N ASP A 172 6.92 28.15 -8.18
CA ASP A 172 6.36 27.39 -9.31
C ASP A 172 7.41 27.07 -10.37
N GLY A 173 7.31 25.89 -10.97
CA GLY A 173 8.23 25.41 -12.02
C GLY A 173 9.44 24.65 -11.47
N GLY A 174 10.56 24.69 -12.17
CA GLY A 174 11.80 24.02 -11.79
C GLY A 174 12.20 22.90 -12.73
N TYR A 175 12.87 21.87 -12.20
CA TYR A 175 13.43 20.78 -13.00
C TYR A 175 13.14 19.43 -12.36
N ILE A 176 12.67 18.47 -13.15
CA ILE A 176 12.72 17.06 -12.77
C ILE A 176 14.06 16.51 -13.22
N ILE A 177 14.77 15.86 -12.30
CA ILE A 177 15.97 15.08 -12.61
C ILE A 177 15.73 13.61 -12.31
N ALA A 178 16.16 12.74 -13.22
CA ALA A 178 16.16 11.29 -13.06
C ALA A 178 17.59 10.82 -12.82
N LEU A 179 17.85 10.23 -11.66
CA LEU A 179 19.17 9.80 -11.21
C LEU A 179 19.26 8.27 -11.15
N ASN A 180 20.29 7.70 -11.76
CA ASN A 180 20.61 6.28 -11.64
C ASN A 180 21.28 6.00 -10.28
N MET A 181 20.59 5.19 -9.49
CA MET A 181 20.96 4.85 -8.13
C MET A 181 21.76 3.53 -8.04
N ALA A 182 22.23 3.00 -9.17
CA ALA A 182 23.11 1.83 -9.17
C ALA A 182 24.43 2.12 -8.44
N ARG A 183 24.89 1.16 -7.61
CA ARG A 183 26.12 1.28 -6.80
C ARG A 183 27.36 1.60 -7.62
N ASN A 184 27.49 0.96 -8.77
CA ASN A 184 28.69 1.06 -9.61
C ASN A 184 28.61 2.20 -10.64
N CYS A 185 27.61 3.07 -10.55
CA CYS A 185 27.46 4.21 -11.45
C CYS A 185 28.29 5.39 -10.91
N PRO A 186 29.29 5.87 -11.65
CA PRO A 186 30.02 7.09 -11.30
C PRO A 186 29.09 8.31 -11.23
N ASP A 187 29.33 9.24 -10.32
CA ASP A 187 28.44 10.39 -10.07
C ASP A 187 28.20 11.25 -11.32
N ASP A 188 29.23 11.43 -12.16
CA ASP A 188 29.15 12.15 -13.45
C ASP A 188 28.23 11.49 -14.48
N LYS A 189 27.87 10.22 -14.29
CA LYS A 189 27.01 9.43 -15.18
C LYS A 189 25.65 9.06 -14.56
N ARG A 190 25.37 9.53 -13.34
CA ARG A 190 24.10 9.24 -12.66
C ARG A 190 22.94 10.00 -13.24
N LEU A 191 23.15 11.21 -13.76
CA LEU A 191 22.08 11.98 -14.38
C LEU A 191 21.65 11.30 -15.69
N VAL A 192 20.49 10.65 -15.67
CA VAL A 192 19.91 9.95 -16.82
C VAL A 192 19.17 10.93 -17.72
N GLN A 193 18.34 11.78 -17.10
CA GLN A 193 17.47 12.69 -17.82
C GLN A 193 17.15 13.92 -16.97
N MET A 194 16.95 15.05 -17.66
CA MET A 194 16.51 16.31 -17.08
C MET A 194 15.31 16.85 -17.86
N VAL A 195 14.28 17.29 -17.14
CA VAL A 195 13.07 17.89 -17.72
C VAL A 195 12.81 19.23 -17.07
N ARG A 196 12.74 20.30 -17.87
CA ARG A 196 12.34 21.62 -17.39
C ARG A 196 10.83 21.71 -17.25
N LEU A 197 10.37 22.13 -16.09
CA LEU A 197 8.97 22.34 -15.77
C LEU A 197 8.59 23.82 -15.90
N PRO A 198 7.53 24.15 -16.66
CA PRO A 198 6.97 25.50 -16.66
C PRO A 198 6.19 25.81 -15.38
N SER A 199 5.64 24.78 -14.73
CA SER A 199 4.90 24.86 -13.48
C SER A 199 5.02 23.52 -12.74
N SER A 200 4.85 23.54 -11.43
CA SER A 200 4.89 22.39 -10.52
C SER A 200 3.58 22.20 -9.75
N SER A 201 2.49 22.83 -10.22
CA SER A 201 1.16 22.68 -9.61
C SER A 201 0.71 21.21 -9.64
N LYS A 202 0.54 20.64 -8.44
CA LYS A 202 0.15 19.25 -8.20
C LYS A 202 1.00 18.23 -8.97
N LEU A 203 2.31 18.47 -9.01
CA LEU A 203 3.27 17.63 -9.71
C LEU A 203 3.25 16.17 -9.20
N PHE A 204 3.23 15.21 -10.13
CA PHE A 204 3.55 13.81 -9.85
C PHE A 204 4.49 13.25 -10.90
N VAL A 205 5.15 12.14 -10.56
CA VAL A 205 5.99 11.37 -11.47
C VAL A 205 5.73 9.87 -11.31
N ARG A 206 5.65 9.15 -12.42
CA ARG A 206 5.68 7.70 -12.52
C ARG A 206 6.66 7.32 -13.61
N HIS A 207 7.49 6.32 -13.38
CA HIS A 207 8.49 5.92 -14.36
C HIS A 207 8.84 4.44 -14.23
N THR A 208 9.40 3.91 -15.30
CA THR A 208 10.05 2.60 -15.36
C THR A 208 11.55 2.80 -15.59
N ALA A 209 12.27 1.74 -15.94
CA ALA A 209 13.63 1.82 -16.45
C ALA A 209 13.74 2.63 -17.77
N ASP A 210 12.67 2.66 -18.56
CA ASP A 210 12.70 3.11 -19.96
C ASP A 210 11.99 4.45 -20.18
N PHE A 211 10.92 4.73 -19.43
CA PHE A 211 10.08 5.91 -19.61
C PHE A 211 9.86 6.64 -18.29
N LEU A 212 9.84 7.97 -18.34
CA LEU A 212 9.39 8.83 -17.23
C LEU A 212 8.20 9.67 -17.69
N TYR A 213 7.10 9.50 -17.00
CA TYR A 213 5.90 10.32 -17.15
C TYR A 213 5.70 11.19 -15.92
N TYR A 214 5.32 12.43 -16.16
CA TYR A 214 5.02 13.40 -15.12
C TYR A 214 3.74 14.13 -15.49
N GLY A 215 3.00 14.61 -14.50
CA GLY A 215 1.80 15.39 -14.75
C GLY A 215 1.71 16.63 -13.89
N THR A 216 1.12 17.68 -14.44
CA THR A 216 0.83 18.94 -13.76
C THR A 216 -0.63 19.32 -13.98
N HIS A 217 -1.27 19.89 -12.96
CA HIS A 217 -2.67 20.34 -13.05
C HIS A 217 -2.75 21.78 -13.57
N THR A 218 -2.24 21.97 -14.79
CA THR A 218 -1.98 23.27 -15.41
C THR A 218 -2.55 23.40 -16.81
N GLY A 219 -2.95 22.28 -17.43
CA GLY A 219 -3.57 22.29 -18.75
C GLY A 219 -4.79 23.19 -18.73
N ARG A 220 -5.06 23.89 -19.82
CA ARG A 220 -6.28 24.70 -19.95
C ARG A 220 -7.24 24.01 -20.89
N GLY A 221 -8.39 23.62 -20.37
CA GLY A 221 -9.49 23.16 -21.20
C GLY A 221 -10.18 24.31 -21.93
N SER A 222 -10.95 23.95 -22.96
CA SER A 222 -11.91 24.87 -23.61
C SER A 222 -13.02 25.35 -22.67
N ASP A 223 -13.21 24.66 -21.56
CA ASP A 223 -14.17 24.93 -20.48
C ASP A 223 -13.64 25.94 -19.44
N GLY A 224 -12.41 26.41 -19.57
CA GLY A 224 -11.80 27.36 -18.63
C GLY A 224 -11.30 26.74 -17.32
N HIS A 225 -11.48 25.43 -17.13
CA HIS A 225 -10.95 24.72 -15.97
C HIS A 225 -9.53 24.19 -16.22
N HIS A 226 -8.81 23.97 -15.11
CA HIS A 226 -7.50 23.34 -15.16
C HIS A 226 -7.67 21.84 -15.43
N LYS A 227 -6.86 21.32 -16.34
CA LYS A 227 -6.81 19.92 -16.75
C LYS A 227 -5.45 19.32 -16.44
N TRP A 228 -5.38 18.00 -16.38
CA TRP A 228 -4.12 17.28 -16.25
C TRP A 228 -3.36 17.31 -17.58
N GLU A 229 -2.16 17.88 -17.54
CA GLU A 229 -1.18 17.87 -18.64
C GLU A 229 -0.09 16.86 -18.29
N ILE A 230 0.02 15.80 -19.09
CA ILE A 230 0.93 14.68 -18.89
C ILE A 230 2.10 14.82 -19.86
N GLY A 231 3.31 15.03 -19.34
CA GLY A 231 4.54 15.01 -20.11
C GLY A 231 5.22 13.65 -20.05
N GLY A 232 5.86 13.24 -21.15
CA GLY A 232 6.59 11.98 -21.24
C GLY A 232 7.99 12.19 -21.79
N VAL A 233 8.98 11.53 -21.20
CA VAL A 233 10.36 11.47 -21.70
C VAL A 233 10.90 10.06 -21.63
N ARG A 234 11.81 9.73 -22.55
CA ARG A 234 12.59 8.50 -22.47
C ARG A 234 13.71 8.63 -21.46
N LEU A 235 13.97 7.55 -20.74
CA LEU A 235 15.15 7.35 -19.90
C LEU A 235 16.18 6.49 -20.61
N ASN A 236 15.74 5.61 -21.51
CA ASN A 236 16.59 4.76 -22.31
C ASN A 236 16.72 5.26 -23.76
N ASN A 237 17.94 5.62 -24.16
CA ASN A 237 18.21 6.21 -25.48
C ASN A 237 18.08 5.21 -26.64
N SER A 238 18.08 3.90 -26.37
CA SER A 238 17.89 2.87 -27.40
C SER A 238 16.44 2.79 -27.91
N ILE A 239 15.49 3.36 -27.17
CA ILE A 239 14.07 3.32 -27.49
C ILE A 239 13.66 4.63 -28.20
N LYS A 240 12.83 4.48 -29.24
CA LYS A 240 12.22 5.59 -29.96
C LYS A 240 10.81 5.84 -29.40
N ILE A 241 10.53 7.09 -29.05
CA ILE A 241 9.17 7.60 -28.82
C ILE A 241 8.74 8.31 -30.10
N GLN A 242 7.49 8.16 -30.51
CA GLN A 242 6.97 8.86 -31.70
C GLN A 242 7.01 10.38 -31.51
N ASP A 243 7.43 11.11 -32.54
CA ASP A 243 7.48 12.58 -32.51
C ASP A 243 6.07 13.19 -32.33
N GLY A 244 5.93 14.17 -31.43
CA GLY A 244 4.64 14.78 -31.05
C GLY A 244 4.14 14.41 -29.65
N ALA A 245 4.69 13.33 -29.06
CA ALA A 245 4.43 12.78 -27.73
C ALA A 245 4.86 13.63 -26.52
N LYS A 246 5.22 14.91 -26.70
CA LYS A 246 5.89 15.66 -25.62
C LYS A 246 4.96 15.99 -24.46
N ARG A 247 3.69 16.26 -24.74
CA ARG A 247 2.66 16.62 -23.75
C ARG A 247 1.28 16.19 -24.23
N LEU A 248 0.54 15.50 -23.37
CA LEU A 248 -0.80 14.99 -23.58
C LEU A 248 -1.73 15.64 -22.55
N VAL A 249 -2.79 16.31 -23.00
CA VAL A 249 -3.82 16.84 -22.10
C VAL A 249 -4.93 15.80 -21.98
N LEU A 250 -5.31 15.46 -20.75
CA LEU A 250 -6.44 14.58 -20.49
C LEU A 250 -7.73 15.42 -20.47
N ASP A 251 -8.38 15.53 -21.63
CA ASP A 251 -9.69 16.15 -21.76
C ASP A 251 -10.80 15.31 -21.10
N ASN A 252 -11.83 15.96 -20.55
CA ASN A 252 -12.95 15.32 -19.82
C ASN A 252 -12.49 14.42 -18.65
N PHE A 253 -11.34 14.75 -18.05
CA PHE A 253 -10.78 14.05 -16.91
C PHE A 253 -10.69 15.01 -15.73
N HIS A 254 -11.67 14.91 -14.84
CA HIS A 254 -11.88 15.85 -13.73
C HIS A 254 -11.16 15.39 -12.45
N GLY A 255 -11.14 16.23 -11.43
CA GLY A 255 -10.45 15.94 -10.17
C GLY A 255 -9.00 16.37 -10.14
N SER A 256 -8.53 16.70 -8.94
CA SER A 256 -7.23 17.35 -8.76
C SER A 256 -6.43 16.81 -7.58
N ASP A 257 -7.03 16.10 -6.62
CA ASP A 257 -6.34 15.58 -5.45
C ASP A 257 -5.90 14.13 -5.68
N ILE A 258 -4.61 13.94 -5.90
CA ILE A 258 -4.00 12.62 -6.13
C ILE A 258 -4.19 11.75 -4.88
N GLY A 259 -4.66 10.52 -5.08
CA GLY A 259 -4.98 9.58 -4.01
C GLY A 259 -6.37 9.78 -3.40
N SER A 260 -7.16 10.76 -3.85
CA SER A 260 -8.52 10.99 -3.36
C SER A 260 -9.52 11.10 -4.52
N THR A 261 -9.28 12.02 -5.44
CA THR A 261 -10.15 12.24 -6.61
C THR A 261 -9.58 11.66 -7.89
N VAL A 262 -8.24 11.57 -7.98
CA VAL A 262 -7.53 11.00 -9.13
C VAL A 262 -6.42 10.06 -8.69
N ALA A 263 -6.09 9.06 -9.49
CA ALA A 263 -4.92 8.21 -9.29
C ALA A 263 -4.24 7.90 -10.64
N PHE A 264 -2.91 7.79 -10.61
CA PHE A 264 -2.07 7.53 -11.77
C PHE A 264 -1.12 6.39 -11.48
N GLU A 265 -0.97 5.46 -12.43
CA GLU A 265 -0.03 4.35 -12.30
C GLU A 265 0.50 3.88 -13.66
N ILE A 266 1.71 3.31 -13.68
CA ILE A 266 2.24 2.64 -14.85
C ILE A 266 2.23 1.14 -14.61
N HIS A 267 1.59 0.40 -15.53
CA HIS A 267 1.52 -1.05 -15.44
C HIS A 267 1.50 -1.70 -16.82
N ASN A 268 2.18 -2.84 -16.98
CA ASN A 268 2.21 -3.63 -18.22
C ASN A 268 2.36 -2.80 -19.51
N GLY A 269 3.30 -1.85 -19.53
CA GLY A 269 3.60 -1.04 -20.72
C GLY A 269 2.56 0.03 -21.05
N HIS A 270 1.62 0.31 -20.14
CA HIS A 270 0.61 1.35 -20.26
C HIS A 270 0.67 2.32 -19.08
N PHE A 271 0.31 3.57 -19.35
CA PHE A 271 0.00 4.56 -18.32
C PHE A 271 -1.50 4.55 -18.07
N TYR A 272 -1.91 4.53 -16.80
CA TYR A 272 -3.30 4.55 -16.37
C TYR A 272 -3.58 5.82 -15.57
N ALA A 273 -4.75 6.40 -15.82
CA ALA A 273 -5.33 7.49 -15.06
C ALA A 273 -6.78 7.13 -14.71
N VAL A 274 -7.16 7.29 -13.45
CA VAL A 274 -8.56 7.15 -13.01
C VAL A 274 -9.00 8.38 -12.23
N SER A 275 -10.22 8.82 -12.48
CA SER A 275 -10.92 9.85 -11.71
C SER A 275 -12.26 9.33 -11.20
N ASN A 276 -12.67 9.78 -10.02
CA ASN A 276 -14.00 9.52 -9.47
C ASN A 276 -14.93 10.75 -9.54
N GLN A 277 -14.57 11.77 -10.32
CA GLN A 277 -15.35 12.98 -10.55
C GLN A 277 -15.80 13.05 -12.01
N THR A 278 -17.08 13.34 -12.22
CA THR A 278 -17.70 13.43 -13.55
C THR A 278 -17.57 14.81 -14.16
N THR A 279 -17.73 15.86 -13.35
CA THR A 279 -17.74 17.27 -13.80
C THR A 279 -17.17 18.17 -12.70
N PHE A 280 -16.84 19.42 -13.07
CA PHE A 280 -16.44 20.46 -12.10
C PHE A 280 -17.65 21.17 -11.47
N GLU A 281 -18.81 21.11 -12.14
CA GLU A 281 -20.04 21.76 -11.70
C GLU A 281 -20.95 20.75 -11.01
N VAL A 282 -21.73 21.22 -10.03
CA VAL A 282 -22.74 20.37 -9.40
C VAL A 282 -23.91 20.26 -10.36
N GLU A 283 -24.06 19.10 -11.01
CA GLU A 283 -25.25 18.81 -11.80
C GLU A 283 -26.45 18.64 -10.86
N GLU A 284 -27.56 19.35 -11.13
CA GLU A 284 -28.75 19.32 -10.26
C GLU A 284 -29.46 17.96 -10.30
N ILE A 285 -29.32 17.20 -11.39
CA ILE A 285 -29.94 15.87 -11.59
C ILE A 285 -28.90 14.91 -12.17
N ASP A 286 -28.12 14.28 -11.29
CA ASP A 286 -27.26 13.14 -11.63
C ASP A 286 -27.71 11.92 -10.82
N TYR A 287 -27.85 10.76 -11.46
CA TYR A 287 -28.29 9.53 -10.81
C TYR A 287 -27.14 8.59 -10.49
N THR A 288 -26.14 8.51 -11.37
CA THR A 288 -25.07 7.52 -11.32
C THR A 288 -23.73 8.22 -11.44
N SER A 289 -22.91 8.07 -10.40
CA SER A 289 -21.52 8.46 -10.46
C SER A 289 -20.72 7.38 -11.20
N PHE A 290 -19.82 7.82 -12.07
CA PHE A 290 -18.90 6.97 -12.82
C PHE A 290 -17.45 7.19 -12.38
N TYR A 291 -16.61 6.20 -12.67
CA TYR A 291 -15.18 6.41 -12.82
C TYR A 291 -14.90 6.83 -14.26
N HIS A 292 -13.99 7.79 -14.42
CA HIS A 292 -13.42 8.16 -15.71
C HIS A 292 -12.02 7.58 -15.78
N VAL A 293 -11.82 6.65 -16.70
CA VAL A 293 -10.54 5.96 -16.87
C VAL A 293 -9.96 6.34 -18.22
N ALA A 294 -8.67 6.66 -18.23
CA ALA A 294 -7.91 6.85 -19.45
C ALA A 294 -6.62 6.01 -19.38
N ARG A 295 -6.27 5.35 -20.48
CA ARG A 295 -4.99 4.66 -20.61
C ARG A 295 -4.34 4.92 -21.96
N PHE A 296 -3.02 4.86 -22.02
CA PHE A 296 -2.29 4.90 -23.28
C PHE A 296 -0.98 4.10 -23.19
N PRO A 297 -0.48 3.55 -24.31
CA PRO A 297 0.78 2.83 -24.33
C PRO A 297 1.97 3.77 -24.12
N LEU A 298 2.97 3.35 -23.32
CA LEU A 298 4.13 4.18 -22.97
C LEU A 298 5.02 4.55 -24.17
N HIS A 299 4.97 3.79 -25.26
CA HIS A 299 5.76 4.08 -26.46
C HIS A 299 5.04 5.02 -27.44
N SER A 300 3.74 5.27 -27.22
CA SER A 300 2.90 6.10 -28.09
C SER A 300 1.88 6.91 -27.27
N PRO A 301 2.32 7.93 -26.50
CA PRO A 301 1.43 8.79 -25.72
C PRO A 301 0.80 9.88 -26.62
N LEU A 302 0.17 9.46 -27.71
CA LEU A 302 -0.54 10.33 -28.64
C LEU A 302 -2.01 10.44 -28.22
N PRO A 303 -2.68 11.59 -28.43
CA PRO A 303 -4.11 11.72 -28.16
C PRO A 303 -4.96 10.63 -28.82
N ALA A 304 -4.59 10.21 -30.03
CA ALA A 304 -5.28 9.16 -30.79
C ALA A 304 -5.05 7.74 -30.22
N SER A 305 -4.06 7.55 -29.36
CA SER A 305 -3.76 6.27 -28.70
C SER A 305 -4.34 6.19 -27.28
N VAL A 306 -5.08 7.22 -26.85
CA VAL A 306 -5.73 7.22 -25.53
C VAL A 306 -7.03 6.46 -25.62
N GLU A 307 -7.09 5.33 -24.94
CA GLU A 307 -8.32 4.57 -24.70
C GLU A 307 -9.00 5.12 -23.45
N ARG A 308 -10.33 5.29 -23.50
CA ARG A 308 -11.10 5.86 -22.40
C ARG A 308 -12.35 5.05 -22.11
N ASP A 309 -12.68 4.95 -20.83
CA ASP A 309 -14.02 4.57 -20.36
C ASP A 309 -14.49 5.67 -19.41
N GLU A 310 -15.41 6.50 -19.89
CA GLU A 310 -15.98 7.63 -19.13
C GLU A 310 -17.27 7.24 -18.39
N ARG A 311 -17.74 5.98 -18.52
CA ARG A 311 -19.00 5.48 -17.94
C ARG A 311 -18.82 4.15 -17.19
N LEU A 312 -17.63 3.94 -16.62
CA LEU A 312 -17.37 2.81 -15.73
C LEU A 312 -18.16 3.00 -14.44
N TYR A 313 -19.06 2.08 -14.13
CA TYR A 313 -19.96 2.23 -12.98
C TYR A 313 -19.18 2.38 -11.67
N ARG A 314 -19.48 3.44 -10.88
CA ARG A 314 -18.93 3.63 -9.54
C ARG A 314 -19.99 3.44 -8.46
N ARG A 315 -21.08 4.21 -8.52
CA ARG A 315 -22.17 4.14 -7.53
C ARG A 315 -23.45 4.83 -8.00
N GLN A 316 -24.56 4.46 -7.36
CA GLN A 316 -25.81 5.21 -7.48
C GLN A 316 -25.89 6.32 -6.42
N HIS A 317 -26.42 7.48 -6.78
CA HIS A 317 -26.65 8.58 -5.85
C HIS A 317 -27.69 8.22 -4.78
N LYS A 318 -28.63 7.33 -5.10
CA LYS A 318 -29.61 6.77 -4.14
C LYS A 318 -28.97 6.05 -2.94
N GLN A 319 -27.69 5.67 -3.02
CA GLN A 319 -26.98 5.02 -1.91
C GLN A 319 -26.66 5.98 -0.75
N GLY A 320 -26.93 7.28 -0.90
CA GLY A 320 -26.74 8.29 0.13
C GLY A 320 -25.42 9.06 0.00
N PRO A 321 -25.22 10.14 0.77
CA PRO A 321 -24.02 10.98 0.67
C PRO A 321 -22.74 10.24 1.10
N ILE A 322 -21.60 10.78 0.67
CA ILE A 322 -20.27 10.29 1.03
C ILE A 322 -19.49 11.39 1.76
N HIS A 323 -18.61 11.00 2.68
CA HIS A 323 -17.74 11.92 3.38
C HIS A 323 -16.40 12.02 2.64
N ASP A 324 -16.26 12.99 1.74
CA ASP A 324 -15.13 13.09 0.79
C ASP A 324 -13.74 13.08 1.44
N SER A 325 -13.58 13.65 2.64
CA SER A 325 -12.29 13.62 3.35
C SER A 325 -11.82 12.21 3.77
N TRP A 326 -12.70 11.22 3.69
CA TRP A 326 -12.40 9.80 3.93
C TRP A 326 -12.15 9.00 2.65
N THR A 327 -12.29 9.62 1.49
CA THR A 327 -12.01 8.99 0.21
C THR A 327 -10.52 8.72 0.07
N ASP A 328 -10.20 7.54 -0.43
CA ASP A 328 -8.85 7.11 -0.79
C ASP A 328 -9.00 6.32 -2.10
N LEU A 329 -8.26 6.71 -3.13
CA LEU A 329 -8.37 6.17 -4.49
C LEU A 329 -6.99 5.74 -4.96
N THR A 330 -6.83 4.45 -5.24
CA THR A 330 -5.57 3.88 -5.71
C THR A 330 -5.79 2.90 -6.86
N LEU A 331 -4.73 2.69 -7.65
CA LEU A 331 -4.65 1.65 -8.65
C LEU A 331 -3.71 0.57 -8.13
N GLN A 332 -4.14 -0.69 -8.11
CA GLN A 332 -3.35 -1.82 -7.62
C GLN A 332 -3.36 -2.96 -8.63
N SER A 333 -2.29 -3.75 -8.67
CA SER A 333 -2.22 -4.94 -9.52
C SER A 333 -2.71 -6.18 -8.78
N ASP A 334 -3.47 -7.04 -9.45
CA ASP A 334 -3.81 -8.36 -8.94
C ASP A 334 -2.59 -9.30 -9.00
N GLU A 335 -2.18 -9.86 -7.85
CA GLU A 335 -1.03 -10.78 -7.78
C GLU A 335 -1.26 -12.10 -8.55
N SER A 336 -2.51 -12.44 -8.86
CA SER A 336 -2.91 -13.65 -9.58
C SER A 336 -3.04 -13.44 -11.09
N THR A 337 -3.73 -12.37 -11.52
CA THR A 337 -4.01 -12.10 -12.95
C THR A 337 -3.07 -11.07 -13.58
N ASN A 338 -2.36 -10.29 -12.78
CA ASN A 338 -1.59 -9.10 -13.21
C ASN A 338 -2.46 -8.01 -13.85
N GLU A 339 -3.76 -8.01 -13.61
CA GLU A 339 -4.67 -6.97 -14.07
C GLU A 339 -4.68 -5.79 -13.09
N MET A 340 -4.98 -4.60 -13.61
CA MET A 340 -5.15 -3.42 -12.76
C MET A 340 -6.57 -3.35 -12.22
N VAL A 341 -6.69 -3.02 -10.94
CA VAL A 341 -7.96 -2.77 -10.26
C VAL A 341 -7.96 -1.39 -9.65
N ILE A 342 -9.12 -0.74 -9.66
CA ILE A 342 -9.39 0.47 -8.88
C ILE A 342 -9.76 0.02 -7.47
N VAL A 343 -9.10 0.61 -6.47
CA VAL A 343 -9.45 0.45 -5.07
C VAL A 343 -9.88 1.81 -4.52
N GLU A 344 -11.14 1.91 -4.11
CA GLU A 344 -11.70 3.13 -3.52
C GLU A 344 -12.23 2.86 -2.10
N SER A 345 -11.71 3.57 -1.11
CA SER A 345 -12.33 3.66 0.21
C SER A 345 -13.38 4.75 0.22
N ARG A 346 -14.59 4.47 0.68
CA ARG A 346 -15.64 5.48 0.91
C ARG A 346 -16.17 5.37 2.31
N ARG A 347 -16.52 6.51 2.92
CA ARG A 347 -17.29 6.55 4.16
C ARG A 347 -18.66 7.13 3.87
N GLU A 348 -19.69 6.33 4.11
CA GLU A 348 -21.03 6.55 3.57
C GLU A 348 -22.06 6.54 4.70
N TRP A 349 -23.11 7.34 4.55
CA TRP A 349 -24.29 7.28 5.41
C TRP A 349 -25.28 6.30 4.79
N ALA A 350 -25.25 5.06 5.27
CA ALA A 350 -26.08 3.99 4.73
C ALA A 350 -27.56 4.38 4.77
N GLU A 351 -28.23 4.35 3.61
CA GLU A 351 -29.68 4.61 3.45
C GLU A 351 -30.15 5.92 4.12
N ALA A 352 -29.30 6.97 4.11
CA ALA A 352 -29.56 8.24 4.81
C ALA A 352 -29.78 8.12 6.33
N SER A 353 -29.27 7.05 6.94
CA SER A 353 -29.23 6.90 8.40
C SER A 353 -28.16 7.81 9.03
N SER A 354 -28.21 8.00 10.35
CA SER A 354 -27.16 8.70 11.10
C SER A 354 -25.88 7.87 11.29
N ARG A 355 -25.87 6.61 10.82
CA ARG A 355 -24.73 5.70 10.94
C ARG A 355 -23.82 5.84 9.74
N GLN A 356 -22.57 6.16 10.00
CA GLN A 356 -21.51 6.17 8.99
C GLN A 356 -20.70 4.89 9.06
N SER A 357 -20.40 4.29 7.92
CA SER A 357 -19.48 3.15 7.81
C SER A 357 -18.52 3.37 6.66
N ARG A 358 -17.26 2.95 6.85
CA ARG A 358 -16.29 2.90 5.75
C ARG A 358 -16.39 1.55 5.04
N THR A 359 -16.34 1.57 3.72
CA THR A 359 -16.31 0.38 2.86
C THR A 359 -15.22 0.58 1.81
N PHE A 360 -14.47 -0.49 1.53
CA PHE A 360 -13.47 -0.53 0.47
C PHE A 360 -14.06 -1.24 -0.74
N TYR A 361 -14.07 -0.55 -1.87
CA TYR A 361 -14.64 -1.01 -3.12
C TYR A 361 -13.51 -1.37 -4.08
N VAL A 362 -13.67 -2.46 -4.81
CA VAL A 362 -12.75 -2.93 -5.83
C VAL A 362 -13.49 -3.04 -7.15
N THR A 363 -12.99 -2.34 -8.17
CA THR A 363 -13.51 -2.40 -9.53
C THR A 363 -12.41 -2.86 -10.48
N ARG A 364 -12.67 -3.88 -11.29
CA ARG A 364 -11.72 -4.36 -12.30
C ARG A 364 -11.70 -3.42 -13.50
N LEU A 365 -10.53 -3.23 -14.09
CA LEU A 365 -10.37 -2.48 -15.34
C LEU A 365 -10.28 -3.47 -16.50
N GLU A 366 -11.35 -3.54 -17.28
CA GLU A 366 -11.39 -4.34 -18.49
C GLU A 366 -11.25 -3.39 -19.68
N PHE A 367 -10.26 -3.66 -20.54
CA PHE A 367 -10.07 -2.90 -21.77
C PHE A 367 -9.79 -3.90 -22.89
N GLY A 368 -10.57 -3.84 -23.97
CA GLY A 368 -10.38 -4.69 -25.14
C GLY A 368 -11.18 -6.01 -25.12
N SER A 369 -12.30 -6.07 -24.41
CA SER A 369 -13.30 -7.11 -24.69
C SER A 369 -14.08 -6.75 -25.96
N GLU A 370 -14.22 -7.68 -26.90
CA GLU A 370 -14.99 -7.49 -28.15
C GLU A 370 -16.45 -7.06 -27.92
N ASN A 371 -16.95 -7.17 -26.69
CA ASN A 371 -18.24 -6.65 -26.26
C ASN A 371 -18.33 -5.11 -26.24
N ASP A 372 -17.22 -4.37 -26.33
CA ASP A 372 -17.24 -2.91 -26.51
C ASP A 372 -17.82 -2.47 -27.86
N THR A 373 -18.09 -3.44 -28.77
CA THR A 373 -18.77 -3.18 -30.05
C THR A 373 -20.29 -3.44 -30.01
N MET A 374 -20.82 -3.91 -28.87
CA MET A 374 -22.25 -4.11 -28.66
C MET A 374 -22.72 -3.47 -27.35
N ASP A 375 -22.59 -2.16 -27.20
CA ASP A 375 -23.69 -1.34 -26.72
C ASP A 375 -23.37 0.15 -26.87
N ILE A 376 -24.44 0.95 -26.85
CA ILE A 376 -24.48 2.41 -27.00
C ILE A 376 -24.75 2.88 -28.44
N SER A 377 -25.92 2.51 -28.96
CA SER A 377 -26.84 3.59 -29.28
C SER A 377 -26.95 4.48 -28.04
N ASP A 378 -26.61 5.74 -28.19
CA ASP A 378 -26.61 6.83 -27.20
C ASP A 378 -28.04 7.15 -26.69
N GLU A 379 -28.83 6.12 -26.36
CA GLU A 379 -30.10 6.29 -25.70
C GLU A 379 -29.81 6.73 -24.27
N LEU A 380 -30.32 7.92 -23.93
CA LEU A 380 -30.36 8.43 -22.56
C LEU A 380 -31.23 7.49 -21.74
N LEU A 381 -30.63 6.42 -21.24
CA LEU A 381 -31.28 5.52 -20.31
C LEU A 381 -31.58 6.35 -19.06
N LEU A 382 -32.85 6.46 -18.72
CA LEU A 382 -33.33 7.10 -17.49
C LEU A 382 -33.96 6.02 -16.60
N PRO A 383 -33.98 6.20 -15.28
CA PRO A 383 -34.71 5.28 -14.41
C PRO A 383 -36.20 5.29 -14.79
N GLU A 384 -36.80 4.12 -15.01
CA GLU A 384 -38.19 3.97 -15.48
C GLU A 384 -39.23 4.60 -14.51
N ASP A 385 -38.91 4.66 -13.21
CA ASP A 385 -39.82 5.07 -12.13
C ASP A 385 -39.46 6.43 -11.49
N ASP A 386 -38.83 7.36 -12.23
CA ASP A 386 -38.41 8.64 -11.64
C ASP A 386 -39.48 9.76 -11.73
N ILE A 387 -39.70 10.46 -10.63
CA ILE A 387 -40.64 11.59 -10.53
C ILE A 387 -40.17 12.82 -11.32
N TYR A 388 -38.87 12.92 -11.62
CA TYR A 388 -38.27 14.03 -12.33
C TYR A 388 -38.25 13.84 -13.85
N LEU A 389 -38.59 12.65 -14.37
CA LEU A 389 -38.68 12.40 -15.83
C LEU A 389 -39.48 13.47 -16.59
N PRO A 390 -40.61 14.01 -16.08
CA PRO A 390 -41.38 15.03 -16.81
C PRO A 390 -40.70 16.41 -16.88
N VAL A 391 -39.69 16.67 -16.05
CA VAL A 391 -39.01 17.96 -15.92
C VAL A 391 -37.59 17.92 -16.51
N ILE A 392 -37.05 16.73 -16.73
CA ILE A 392 -35.74 16.52 -17.34
C ILE A 392 -35.83 16.82 -18.84
N ASP A 393 -35.01 17.76 -19.28
CA ASP A 393 -34.77 18.04 -20.69
C ASP A 393 -33.31 17.73 -21.08
N SER A 394 -32.98 17.95 -22.35
CA SER A 394 -31.63 17.70 -22.89
C SER A 394 -30.55 18.60 -22.30
N SER A 395 -30.91 19.69 -21.61
CA SER A 395 -29.97 20.59 -20.95
C SER A 395 -29.50 20.04 -19.60
N ASN A 396 -30.26 19.15 -18.96
CA ASN A 396 -29.92 18.57 -17.65
C ASN A 396 -28.82 17.49 -17.71
N ARG A 397 -28.53 16.94 -18.90
CA ARG A 397 -27.54 15.87 -19.13
C ARG A 397 -27.61 14.72 -18.10
N PRO A 398 -28.80 14.16 -17.84
CA PRO A 398 -29.00 13.15 -16.81
C PRO A 398 -28.16 11.89 -17.10
N GLN A 399 -27.36 11.49 -16.13
CA GLN A 399 -26.50 10.32 -16.25
C GLN A 399 -27.05 9.16 -15.42
N TRP A 400 -27.47 8.10 -16.09
CA TRP A 400 -27.90 6.86 -15.44
C TRP A 400 -27.33 5.62 -16.13
N LYS A 401 -27.00 4.62 -15.31
CA LYS A 401 -26.65 3.26 -15.74
C LYS A 401 -27.26 2.31 -14.71
N PRO A 402 -27.82 1.16 -15.10
CA PRO A 402 -28.28 0.17 -14.14
C PRO A 402 -27.13 -0.25 -13.21
N THR A 403 -27.47 -0.60 -11.97
CA THR A 403 -26.47 -1.12 -11.03
C THR A 403 -26.01 -2.48 -11.54
N PRO A 404 -24.72 -2.67 -11.84
CA PRO A 404 -24.22 -3.95 -12.31
C PRO A 404 -24.31 -5.00 -11.21
N ASP A 405 -24.17 -6.25 -11.61
CA ASP A 405 -24.08 -7.39 -10.71
C ASP A 405 -22.98 -7.15 -9.66
N LEU A 406 -23.37 -7.21 -8.40
CA LEU A 406 -22.45 -7.09 -7.28
C LEU A 406 -21.87 -8.45 -6.95
N PHE A 407 -20.56 -8.50 -6.81
CA PHE A 407 -19.85 -9.69 -6.34
C PHE A 407 -19.33 -9.48 -4.93
N SER A 408 -19.32 -10.53 -4.12
CA SER A 408 -18.89 -10.46 -2.73
C SER A 408 -17.43 -10.00 -2.59
N TRP A 409 -16.58 -10.30 -3.57
CA TRP A 409 -15.19 -9.84 -3.62
C TRP A 409 -15.05 -8.34 -3.89
N SER A 410 -16.05 -7.64 -4.44
CA SER A 410 -15.91 -6.22 -4.82
C SER A 410 -16.07 -5.25 -3.66
N GLN A 411 -16.50 -5.71 -2.47
CA GLN A 411 -16.76 -4.83 -1.32
C GLN A 411 -16.25 -5.41 0.00
N HIS A 412 -15.47 -4.64 0.74
CA HIS A 412 -15.03 -4.97 2.09
C HIS A 412 -15.49 -3.88 3.07
N PRO A 413 -16.57 -4.12 3.85
CA PRO A 413 -16.97 -3.18 4.89
C PRO A 413 -16.00 -3.22 6.06
N GLU A 414 -15.69 -2.05 6.64
CA GLU A 414 -14.78 -1.91 7.79
C GLU A 414 -15.24 -2.72 9.00
N PHE A 415 -16.56 -2.80 9.22
CA PHE A 415 -17.16 -3.48 10.36
C PHE A 415 -18.08 -4.61 9.93
N CYS A 416 -18.07 -5.67 10.73
CA CYS A 416 -19.04 -6.74 10.59
C CYS A 416 -20.34 -6.33 11.27
N GLY A 417 -21.50 -6.64 10.67
CA GLY A 417 -22.81 -6.41 11.29
C GLY A 417 -23.04 -7.16 12.61
N THR A 418 -22.10 -8.02 13.03
CA THR A 418 -22.14 -8.75 14.31
C THR A 418 -21.40 -8.05 15.46
N ASP A 419 -20.61 -7.01 15.19
CA ASP A 419 -19.91 -6.24 16.23
C ASP A 419 -20.85 -5.18 16.83
N PRO A 420 -21.24 -5.31 18.11
CA PRO A 420 -22.21 -4.40 18.73
C PRO A 420 -21.66 -2.99 18.99
N ALA A 421 -20.34 -2.81 19.07
CA ALA A 421 -19.71 -1.52 19.39
C ALA A 421 -18.30 -1.41 18.79
N PRO A 422 -18.18 -1.34 17.45
CA PRO A 422 -16.89 -1.32 16.80
C PRO A 422 -16.07 -0.06 17.17
N ARG A 423 -14.79 -0.28 17.51
CA ARG A 423 -13.86 0.83 17.79
C ARG A 423 -13.48 1.52 16.48
N SER A 424 -13.91 2.77 16.33
CA SER A 424 -13.60 3.65 15.20
C SER A 424 -12.74 4.83 15.64
N PHE A 425 -12.02 5.42 14.69
CA PHE A 425 -11.24 6.64 14.90
C PHE A 425 -11.75 7.74 13.98
N MET A 426 -11.78 8.97 14.50
CA MET A 426 -12.08 10.16 13.72
C MET A 426 -10.89 10.53 12.82
N LEU A 427 -11.15 11.23 11.71
CA LEU A 427 -10.14 11.50 10.68
C LEU A 427 -8.88 12.18 11.25
N ALA A 428 -9.05 13.15 12.15
CA ALA A 428 -7.94 13.87 12.76
C ALA A 428 -6.97 12.97 13.55
N ARG A 429 -7.42 11.79 14.00
CA ARG A 429 -6.62 10.79 14.72
C ARG A 429 -6.10 9.68 13.81
N THR A 430 -6.58 9.58 12.58
CA THR A 430 -6.11 8.61 11.59
C THR A 430 -5.07 9.29 10.71
N LYS A 431 -3.78 9.01 10.97
CA LYS A 431 -2.64 9.71 10.36
C LYS A 431 -2.18 9.13 9.04
N PHE A 432 -2.47 7.85 8.81
CA PHE A 432 -2.22 7.17 7.54
C PHE A 432 -3.30 6.11 7.35
N ARG A 433 -3.68 5.87 6.10
CA ARG A 433 -4.71 4.91 5.68
C ARG A 433 -4.19 4.21 4.44
N ALA A 434 -4.41 2.91 4.37
CA ALA A 434 -4.15 2.14 3.17
C ALA A 434 -5.06 0.91 3.14
N TYR A 435 -5.31 0.42 1.93
CA TYR A 435 -5.94 -0.86 1.70
C TYR A 435 -5.02 -1.73 0.84
N SER A 436 -4.69 -2.92 1.30
CA SER A 436 -3.98 -3.93 0.50
C SER A 436 -5.00 -4.84 -0.16
N TYR A 437 -5.15 -4.73 -1.48
CA TYR A 437 -6.02 -5.62 -2.25
C TYR A 437 -5.55 -7.08 -2.16
N ALA A 438 -4.24 -7.32 -2.34
CA ALA A 438 -3.64 -8.66 -2.27
C ALA A 438 -3.89 -9.41 -0.94
N CYS A 439 -4.04 -8.68 0.17
CA CYS A 439 -4.32 -9.26 1.48
C CYS A 439 -5.78 -9.07 1.91
N THR A 440 -6.61 -8.41 1.10
CA THR A 440 -7.97 -7.95 1.46
C THR A 440 -8.04 -7.32 2.85
N THR A 441 -7.07 -6.44 3.14
CA THR A 441 -6.80 -5.92 4.49
C THR A 441 -6.68 -4.40 4.46
N PHE A 442 -7.41 -3.72 5.34
CA PHE A 442 -7.18 -2.30 5.58
C PHE A 442 -6.20 -2.09 6.73
N MET A 443 -5.41 -1.03 6.65
CA MET A 443 -4.50 -0.59 7.70
C MET A 443 -4.66 0.91 7.94
N ASP A 444 -4.89 1.28 9.20
CA ASP A 444 -4.84 2.66 9.65
C ASP A 444 -3.70 2.83 10.66
N LEU A 445 -2.92 3.91 10.55
CA LEU A 445 -2.06 4.39 11.62
C LEU A 445 -2.83 5.43 12.44
N VAL A 446 -3.13 5.12 13.70
CA VAL A 446 -4.04 5.91 14.53
C VAL A 446 -3.39 6.41 15.83
N GLU A 447 -3.82 7.59 16.27
CA GLU A 447 -3.52 8.15 17.59
C GLU A 447 -4.48 7.59 18.64
N ASP A 448 -3.98 6.67 19.47
CA ASP A 448 -4.72 5.98 20.51
C ASP A 448 -4.46 6.59 21.90
N GLN A 449 -5.44 7.37 22.38
CA GLN A 449 -5.40 8.00 23.71
C GLN A 449 -5.49 7.00 24.86
N GLU A 450 -6.15 5.85 24.67
CA GLU A 450 -6.32 4.83 25.71
C GLU A 450 -5.09 3.91 25.85
N CYS A 451 -4.09 4.07 24.98
CA CYS A 451 -2.96 3.15 24.92
C CYS A 451 -1.90 3.45 25.98
N CYS A 452 -1.44 4.69 26.06
CA CYS A 452 -0.28 5.07 26.85
C CYS A 452 -0.62 5.85 28.14
N ASN A 453 -1.88 6.28 28.32
CA ASN A 453 -2.44 6.87 29.55
C ASN A 453 -1.51 7.86 30.29
N ASP A 454 -0.71 8.63 29.55
CA ASP A 454 0.18 9.66 30.10
C ASP A 454 -0.26 11.00 29.54
N ALA A 455 -0.93 11.81 30.38
CA ALA A 455 -1.46 13.11 29.99
C ALA A 455 -0.35 14.11 29.61
N SER A 456 0.90 13.85 29.99
CA SER A 456 2.05 14.68 29.62
C SER A 456 2.62 14.37 28.24
N LYS A 457 2.14 13.31 27.58
CA LYS A 457 2.63 12.84 26.28
C LYS A 457 1.53 12.87 25.22
N PRO A 458 1.91 13.04 23.94
CA PRO A 458 0.96 12.88 22.85
C PRO A 458 0.41 11.43 22.82
N PRO A 459 -0.80 11.24 22.28
CA PRO A 459 -1.38 9.90 22.11
C PRO A 459 -0.44 8.97 21.34
N CYS A 460 -0.45 7.69 21.70
CA CYS A 460 0.43 6.71 21.07
C CYS A 460 -0.09 6.29 19.70
N LEU A 461 0.80 6.32 18.72
CA LEU A 461 0.58 5.77 17.39
C LEU A 461 0.50 4.25 17.45
N ARG A 462 -0.52 3.69 16.83
CA ARG A 462 -0.77 2.25 16.69
C ARG A 462 -1.30 1.94 15.30
N LEU A 463 -0.99 0.75 14.81
CA LEU A 463 -1.65 0.16 13.67
C LEU A 463 -3.00 -0.42 14.10
N ARG A 464 -4.02 -0.10 13.32
CA ARG A 464 -5.36 -0.67 13.39
C ARG A 464 -5.62 -1.40 12.07
N ILE A 465 -5.87 -2.69 12.15
CA ILE A 465 -5.94 -3.54 10.97
C ILE A 465 -7.17 -4.41 11.04
N GLY A 466 -7.91 -4.48 9.93
CA GLY A 466 -9.00 -5.41 9.73
C GLY A 466 -8.88 -6.06 8.36
N SER A 467 -9.18 -7.35 8.31
CA SER A 467 -9.12 -8.16 7.10
C SER A 467 -10.39 -8.96 6.93
N ARG A 468 -10.59 -9.45 5.72
CA ARG A 468 -11.52 -10.54 5.46
C ARG A 468 -10.77 -11.71 4.84
N ARG A 469 -11.39 -12.88 4.87
CA ARG A 469 -10.86 -14.09 4.24
C ARG A 469 -12.01 -14.82 3.59
N GLU A 470 -11.75 -15.40 2.43
CA GLU A 470 -12.68 -16.33 1.82
C GLU A 470 -12.86 -17.54 2.76
N THR A 471 -14.10 -17.96 2.95
CA THR A 471 -14.46 -19.20 3.63
C THR A 471 -14.96 -20.17 2.59
N GLY A 472 -14.47 -21.41 2.65
CA GLY A 472 -14.94 -22.49 1.78
C GLY A 472 -16.43 -22.80 1.95
N LEU A 473 -16.91 -23.78 1.16
CA LEU A 473 -18.30 -24.21 1.09
C LEU A 473 -18.88 -24.52 2.50
N ASP A 474 -19.88 -23.74 2.87
CA ASP A 474 -20.78 -23.89 4.04
C ASP A 474 -20.13 -24.17 5.40
N ASP A 475 -19.90 -23.11 6.17
CA ASP A 475 -20.07 -23.17 7.63
C ASP A 475 -21.46 -22.62 7.96
N ASN A 476 -22.50 -23.35 7.53
CA ASN A 476 -23.80 -23.34 8.19
C ASN A 476 -23.64 -23.99 9.58
N ALA A 477 -22.74 -23.44 10.40
CA ALA A 477 -22.71 -23.68 11.82
C ALA A 477 -24.05 -23.20 12.35
N THR A 478 -24.92 -24.18 12.57
CA THR A 478 -26.19 -24.15 13.32
C THR A 478 -26.12 -23.24 14.55
N VAL A 479 -26.26 -21.93 14.36
CA VAL A 479 -26.57 -21.02 15.46
C VAL A 479 -28.08 -21.07 15.65
N ASN A 480 -28.53 -22.10 16.37
CA ASN A 480 -29.83 -22.15 17.00
C ASN A 480 -29.91 -21.01 18.04
N ARG A 481 -30.15 -19.78 17.61
CA ARG A 481 -30.49 -18.66 18.49
C ARG A 481 -32.01 -18.55 18.60
N LYS A 482 -32.57 -19.28 19.57
CA LYS A 482 -33.86 -18.92 20.16
C LYS A 482 -33.67 -17.61 20.92
N GLY A 483 -34.01 -16.49 20.28
CA GLY A 483 -34.07 -15.17 20.90
C GLY A 483 -34.65 -14.17 19.92
N LYS A 484 -35.64 -13.37 20.36
CA LYS A 484 -36.20 -12.27 19.57
C LYS A 484 -35.11 -11.22 19.31
N ALA A 485 -34.42 -11.33 18.18
CA ALA A 485 -33.57 -10.26 17.69
C ALA A 485 -34.48 -9.12 17.18
N ALA A 486 -34.19 -7.90 17.62
CA ALA A 486 -34.82 -6.72 17.04
C ALA A 486 -34.53 -6.69 15.54
N ALA A 487 -35.57 -6.52 14.73
CA ALA A 487 -35.46 -6.37 13.29
C ALA A 487 -34.74 -5.06 12.96
N VAL A 488 -33.41 -5.11 12.91
CA VAL A 488 -32.64 -4.14 12.13
C VAL A 488 -32.67 -4.70 10.71
N TYR A 489 -33.56 -4.16 9.88
CA TYR A 489 -33.48 -4.33 8.43
C TYR A 489 -32.15 -3.73 7.97
N SER A 490 -31.09 -4.53 8.01
CA SER A 490 -29.90 -4.29 7.20
C SER A 490 -30.14 -5.12 5.95
N THR A 491 -30.57 -4.45 4.89
CA THR A 491 -30.65 -5.00 3.55
C THR A 491 -29.24 -5.43 3.17
N LYS A 492 -28.89 -6.70 3.41
CA LYS A 492 -27.60 -7.23 2.97
C LYS A 492 -27.57 -7.11 1.44
N PRO A 493 -26.45 -6.65 0.84
CA PRO A 493 -26.33 -6.65 -0.61
C PRO A 493 -26.54 -8.07 -1.13
N ASN A 494 -27.39 -8.21 -2.15
CA ASN A 494 -27.57 -9.46 -2.87
C ASN A 494 -26.38 -9.60 -3.83
N PHE A 495 -25.44 -10.47 -3.49
CA PHE A 495 -24.32 -10.79 -4.35
C PHE A 495 -24.70 -11.92 -5.32
N VAL A 496 -24.14 -11.88 -6.52
CA VAL A 496 -24.40 -12.90 -7.56
C VAL A 496 -23.64 -14.19 -7.27
N ASP A 497 -22.43 -14.09 -6.71
CA ASP A 497 -21.62 -15.22 -6.26
C ASP A 497 -22.14 -15.77 -4.93
N ASN A 498 -23.14 -16.65 -5.01
CA ASN A 498 -23.69 -17.33 -3.85
C ASN A 498 -22.75 -18.39 -3.23
N GLN A 499 -21.61 -18.69 -3.87
CA GLN A 499 -20.69 -19.73 -3.43
C GLN A 499 -19.51 -19.19 -2.62
N THR A 500 -19.14 -17.92 -2.83
CA THR A 500 -17.99 -17.30 -2.19
C THR A 500 -18.46 -16.51 -0.99
N HIS A 501 -18.08 -16.96 0.20
CA HIS A 501 -18.37 -16.25 1.44
C HIS A 501 -17.11 -15.63 2.01
N TYR A 502 -17.23 -14.43 2.57
CA TYR A 502 -16.13 -13.77 3.26
C TYR A 502 -16.40 -13.69 4.74
N ARG A 503 -15.47 -14.21 5.54
CA ARG A 503 -15.44 -14.00 6.98
C ARG A 503 -14.52 -12.84 7.31
N GLN A 504 -15.07 -11.84 8.00
CA GLN A 504 -14.27 -10.75 8.53
C GLN A 504 -13.53 -11.19 9.79
N SER A 505 -12.24 -10.91 9.81
CA SER A 505 -11.41 -11.07 11.00
C SER A 505 -11.68 -9.92 11.98
N PRO A 506 -11.61 -10.17 13.30
CA PRO A 506 -11.70 -9.10 14.28
C PRO A 506 -10.64 -8.04 14.03
N ILE A 507 -11.02 -6.76 14.15
CA ILE A 507 -10.08 -5.65 14.02
C ILE A 507 -9.07 -5.71 15.15
N ARG A 508 -7.78 -5.69 14.81
CA ARG A 508 -6.67 -5.78 15.75
C ARG A 508 -5.89 -4.47 15.83
N MET A 509 -5.35 -4.23 17.02
CA MET A 509 -4.55 -3.05 17.33
C MET A 509 -3.13 -3.49 17.71
N TRP A 510 -2.12 -3.03 16.98
CA TRP A 510 -0.72 -3.36 17.20
C TRP A 510 0.14 -2.08 17.29
N PRO A 511 1.15 -1.99 18.18
CA PRO A 511 1.48 -2.92 19.24
C PRO A 511 0.34 -3.04 20.27
N PRO A 512 0.35 -4.04 21.17
CA PRO A 512 -0.52 -4.05 22.35
C PRO A 512 -0.34 -2.79 23.21
N ARG A 513 -1.21 -2.58 24.22
CA ARG A 513 -1.09 -1.41 25.13
C ARG A 513 0.30 -1.38 25.79
N ALA A 514 0.89 -0.20 25.93
CA ALA A 514 2.25 -0.04 26.48
C ALA A 514 2.43 -0.68 27.87
N SER A 515 1.37 -0.69 28.69
CA SER A 515 1.35 -1.30 30.02
C SER A 515 1.31 -2.83 30.03
N ARG A 516 1.13 -3.49 28.87
CA ARG A 516 1.01 -4.96 28.76
C ARG A 516 2.27 -5.68 29.23
N CYS A 517 3.44 -5.30 28.68
CA CYS A 517 4.74 -5.88 28.99
C CYS A 517 5.88 -4.99 28.49
N PRO A 518 7.13 -5.19 28.96
CA PRO A 518 8.29 -4.40 28.56
C PRO A 518 8.52 -4.32 27.04
N CYS A 519 8.27 -5.40 26.30
CA CYS A 519 8.42 -5.39 24.84
C CYS A 519 7.36 -4.56 24.14
N SER A 520 6.15 -4.49 24.71
CA SER A 520 5.12 -3.59 24.20
C SER A 520 5.56 -2.14 24.41
N GLN A 521 6.13 -1.82 25.56
CA GLN A 521 6.68 -0.49 25.83
C GLN A 521 7.83 -0.13 24.88
N HIS A 522 8.74 -1.08 24.63
CA HIS A 522 9.83 -0.92 23.65
C HIS A 522 9.30 -0.64 22.25
N LEU A 523 8.31 -1.41 21.79
CA LEU A 523 7.63 -1.16 20.53
C LEU A 523 6.98 0.22 20.46
N HIS A 524 6.37 0.70 21.55
CA HIS A 524 5.83 2.06 21.59
C HIS A 524 6.92 3.11 21.45
N ASN A 525 8.12 2.91 22.04
CA ASN A 525 9.25 3.82 21.85
C ASN A 525 9.72 3.86 20.39
N ILE A 526 9.67 2.73 19.68
CA ILE A 526 10.01 2.63 18.25
C ILE A 526 8.97 3.34 17.37
N LEU A 527 7.67 3.11 17.62
CA LEU A 527 6.60 3.72 16.83
C LEU A 527 6.32 5.19 17.18
N ASN A 528 6.76 5.64 18.35
CA ASN A 528 6.55 6.99 18.86
C ASN A 528 7.89 7.65 19.24
N PRO A 529 8.86 7.76 18.31
CA PRO A 529 10.14 8.36 18.58
C PRO A 529 10.01 9.82 19.02
N ALA A 530 11.00 10.30 19.78
CA ALA A 530 11.12 11.71 20.09
C ALA A 530 11.40 12.50 18.82
N ILE A 531 10.65 13.59 18.61
CA ILE A 531 10.77 14.39 17.39
C ILE A 531 11.96 15.35 17.54
N PRO A 532 12.94 15.36 16.62
CA PRO A 532 14.18 16.14 16.75
C PRO A 532 13.98 17.67 16.89
N SER A 533 12.89 18.20 16.33
CA SER A 533 12.68 19.66 16.16
C SER A 533 11.56 20.26 17.02
N SER A 534 11.00 19.54 18.00
CA SER A 534 9.84 20.04 18.76
C SER A 534 10.23 20.66 20.10
N GLY A 535 10.04 21.97 20.23
CA GLY A 535 9.66 22.58 21.50
C GLY A 535 8.16 22.38 21.73
N ALA A 536 7.78 21.57 22.73
CA ALA A 536 6.44 21.44 23.31
C ALA A 536 5.21 21.31 22.37
N SER A 537 5.36 21.10 21.06
CA SER A 537 4.22 20.92 20.15
C SER A 537 3.78 19.47 20.15
N TYR A 538 2.54 19.23 20.59
CA TYR A 538 1.91 17.91 20.65
C TYR A 538 1.33 17.44 19.31
N THR A 539 1.28 18.31 18.30
CA THR A 539 0.76 17.95 16.98
C THR A 539 1.82 17.19 16.19
N ARG A 540 1.39 16.17 15.44
CA ARG A 540 2.25 15.33 14.62
C ARG A 540 1.72 15.29 13.20
N SER A 541 2.62 15.43 12.23
CA SER A 541 2.35 15.13 10.83
C SER A 541 3.00 13.79 10.49
N VAL A 542 2.26 12.92 9.79
CA VAL A 542 2.78 11.64 9.34
C VAL A 542 2.59 11.50 7.84
N THR A 543 3.62 11.02 7.18
CA THR A 543 3.56 10.54 5.80
C THR A 543 3.94 9.06 5.80
N GLY A 544 3.24 8.26 5.01
CA GLY A 544 3.41 6.79 5.02
C GLY A 544 3.27 6.20 3.63
N VAL A 545 3.90 5.05 3.43
CA VAL A 545 3.76 4.19 2.26
C VAL A 545 3.67 2.75 2.76
N LEU A 546 2.69 2.01 2.24
CA LEU A 546 2.52 0.59 2.49
C LEU A 546 2.71 -0.15 1.16
N ASP A 547 3.62 -1.11 1.13
CA ASP A 547 3.68 -2.13 0.06
C ASP A 547 3.17 -3.48 0.59
N GLU A 548 3.38 -4.56 -0.15
CA GLU A 548 2.91 -5.90 0.18
C GLU A 548 3.63 -6.53 1.39
N GLN A 549 4.76 -5.95 1.83
CA GLN A 549 5.63 -6.51 2.86
C GLN A 549 5.90 -5.55 4.02
N ARG A 550 5.85 -4.23 3.83
CA ARG A 550 6.39 -3.23 4.76
C ARG A 550 5.53 -1.97 4.78
N LEU A 551 5.38 -1.44 5.98
CA LEU A 551 4.95 -0.06 6.20
C LEU A 551 6.18 0.77 6.50
N VAL A 552 6.40 1.83 5.73
CA VAL A 552 7.38 2.87 6.03
C VAL A 552 6.64 4.18 6.27
N PHE A 553 6.91 4.82 7.40
CA PHE A 553 6.31 6.12 7.69
C PHE A 553 7.28 7.06 8.38
N MET A 554 7.11 8.36 8.16
CA MET A 554 7.90 9.42 8.77
C MET A 554 7.02 10.25 9.68
N ILE A 555 7.49 10.51 10.89
CA ILE A 555 6.82 11.40 11.85
C ILE A 555 7.58 12.72 11.89
N LYS A 556 6.85 13.82 11.71
CA LYS A 556 7.33 15.20 11.85
C LYS A 556 6.55 15.94 12.93
N SER A 557 7.15 17.01 13.46
CA SER A 557 6.41 17.99 14.26
C SER A 557 5.26 18.56 13.43
N GLY A 558 4.10 18.73 14.04
CA GLY A 558 2.95 19.32 13.40
C GLY A 558 3.17 20.80 13.08
N ARG A 559 2.47 21.26 12.04
CA ARG A 559 2.63 22.58 11.41
C ARG A 559 2.56 23.71 12.44
N SER A 560 3.60 24.55 12.48
CA SER A 560 3.45 25.94 12.91
C SER A 560 3.23 26.73 11.64
N TYR A 561 2.18 27.55 11.54
CA TYR A 561 1.87 28.33 10.34
C TYR A 561 3.09 29.16 9.88
N GLY A 562 3.87 28.68 8.91
CA GLY A 562 5.07 29.35 8.43
C GLY A 562 5.69 28.67 7.19
N PRO A 563 6.41 29.42 6.33
CA PRO A 563 6.95 28.93 5.05
C PRO A 563 8.24 28.08 5.15
N SER A 564 8.75 27.78 6.36
CA SER A 564 10.02 27.07 6.57
C SER A 564 9.90 25.53 6.69
N ASP A 565 8.75 24.96 6.33
CA ASP A 565 8.35 23.59 6.68
C ASP A 565 9.11 22.46 5.94
N ASN A 566 9.66 22.74 4.75
CA ASN A 566 10.34 21.73 3.93
C ASN A 566 11.64 21.20 4.57
N ASN A 567 12.24 21.95 5.49
CA ASN A 567 13.47 21.56 6.19
C ASN A 567 13.26 20.97 7.59
N THR A 568 12.02 20.68 7.98
CA THR A 568 11.78 20.01 9.28
C THR A 568 12.25 18.56 9.24
N LEU A 569 13.11 18.18 10.20
CA LEU A 569 13.58 16.81 10.35
C LEU A 569 12.46 15.96 10.99
N GLY A 570 12.12 14.87 10.31
CA GLY A 570 11.27 13.80 10.83
C GLY A 570 12.05 12.52 11.06
N THR A 571 11.48 11.60 11.83
CA THR A 571 12.04 10.27 12.07
C THR A 571 11.31 9.24 11.24
N VAL A 572 12.05 8.41 10.51
CA VAL A 572 11.53 7.32 9.68
C VAL A 572 11.43 6.03 10.50
N VAL A 573 10.28 5.40 10.47
CA VAL A 573 9.95 4.14 11.13
C VAL A 573 9.57 3.11 10.08
N ILE A 574 10.07 1.88 10.24
CA ILE A 574 9.81 0.75 9.37
C ILE A 574 9.14 -0.35 10.18
N VAL A 575 8.06 -0.92 9.66
CA VAL A 575 7.40 -2.12 10.19
C VAL A 575 7.38 -3.17 9.08
N ASP A 576 7.97 -4.34 9.35
CA ASP A 576 8.11 -5.43 8.38
C ASP A 576 7.13 -6.57 8.69
N PHE A 577 6.30 -6.91 7.71
CA PHE A 577 5.37 -8.03 7.73
C PHE A 577 5.94 -9.26 7.03
N ALA A 578 7.10 -9.18 6.36
CA ALA A 578 7.81 -10.33 5.82
C ALA A 578 8.91 -10.81 6.78
N ARG A 579 9.21 -12.12 6.76
CA ARG A 579 10.39 -12.63 7.47
C ARG A 579 11.67 -12.25 6.72
N PRO A 580 12.79 -11.98 7.43
CA PRO A 580 14.08 -11.85 6.79
C PRO A 580 14.44 -13.15 6.08
N THR A 581 14.59 -13.10 4.76
CA THR A 581 15.05 -14.25 3.98
C THR A 581 16.55 -14.44 4.23
N LYS A 582 16.91 -15.50 4.97
CA LYS A 582 18.31 -15.92 5.05
C LYS A 582 18.71 -16.43 3.67
N SER A 583 19.46 -15.61 2.93
CA SER A 583 20.11 -16.03 1.68
C SER A 583 20.90 -17.32 1.93
N SER A 584 20.65 -18.34 1.09
CA SER A 584 21.35 -19.62 1.12
C SER A 584 22.86 -19.51 0.85
N ASN A 585 23.35 -18.33 0.45
CA ASN A 585 24.76 -18.10 0.08
C ASN A 585 25.63 -17.55 1.22
N SER A 586 25.19 -17.57 2.48
CA SER A 586 26.01 -17.10 3.62
C SER A 586 26.32 -18.15 4.68
N ALA A 587 26.35 -19.44 4.30
CA ALA A 587 27.09 -20.42 5.09
C ALA A 587 28.59 -20.18 4.88
N ASN A 588 29.28 -19.70 5.93
CA ASN A 588 30.72 -19.41 6.03
C ASN A 588 31.13 -17.94 5.79
N SER A 589 30.69 -17.04 6.67
CA SER A 589 31.64 -16.06 7.23
C SER A 589 31.23 -15.74 8.66
N ALA A 590 32.00 -16.25 9.62
CA ALA A 590 31.93 -15.76 10.99
C ALA A 590 32.43 -14.30 11.00
N PRO A 591 31.70 -13.33 11.56
CA PRO A 591 32.23 -11.99 11.71
C PRO A 591 33.16 -11.98 12.91
N MET A 592 34.42 -12.36 12.71
CA MET A 592 35.50 -11.89 13.58
C MET A 592 35.95 -10.52 13.08
N ALA A 593 35.29 -9.49 13.58
CA ALA A 593 35.85 -8.15 13.62
C ALA A 593 35.59 -7.59 15.02
N ARG A 594 36.64 -7.61 15.85
CA ARG A 594 36.71 -6.78 17.06
C ARG A 594 36.66 -5.33 16.60
N SER A 595 35.55 -4.65 16.84
CA SER A 595 35.47 -3.18 16.82
C SER A 595 34.99 -2.72 18.18
N ASP A 596 35.83 -1.92 18.82
CA ASP A 596 35.67 -1.41 20.16
C ASP A 596 34.44 -0.48 20.32
N SER A 597 33.76 -0.65 21.47
CA SER A 597 33.04 0.35 22.25
C SER A 597 32.02 1.31 21.60
N LYS A 598 31.13 0.82 20.73
CA LYS A 598 29.83 1.48 20.42
C LYS A 598 28.61 0.53 20.39
N MET A 599 28.75 -0.66 21.00
CA MET A 599 27.81 -1.77 20.86
C MET A 599 26.70 -1.83 21.93
N GLU A 600 26.45 -0.73 22.65
CA GLU A 600 25.33 -0.63 23.60
C GLU A 600 24.16 0.25 23.11
N GLU A 601 24.36 1.14 22.12
CA GLU A 601 23.28 1.99 21.60
C GLU A 601 22.43 1.31 20.50
N THR A 602 22.98 0.32 19.78
CA THR A 602 22.32 -0.28 18.59
C THR A 602 21.13 -1.19 18.93
N LEU A 603 21.05 -1.72 20.15
CA LEU A 603 19.95 -2.59 20.60
C LEU A 603 18.66 -1.81 20.91
N SER A 604 18.74 -0.48 21.00
CA SER A 604 17.62 0.40 21.39
C SER A 604 16.69 0.81 20.24
N LEU A 605 17.08 0.55 18.98
CA LEU A 605 16.43 1.13 17.79
C LEU A 605 15.53 0.14 17.01
N GLY A 606 15.47 -1.12 17.44
CA GLY A 606 14.75 -2.18 16.70
C GLY A 606 14.10 -3.23 17.60
N TRP A 607 13.10 -3.89 17.06
CA TRP A 607 12.38 -5.03 17.63
C TRP A 607 12.20 -6.09 16.55
N GLU A 608 12.41 -7.35 16.91
CA GLU A 608 12.19 -8.50 16.04
C GLU A 608 11.33 -9.54 16.76
N TRP A 609 10.46 -10.19 16.00
CA TRP A 609 9.63 -11.28 16.49
C TRP A 609 10.46 -12.53 16.78
N GLN A 610 10.15 -13.20 17.88
CA GLN A 610 10.73 -14.48 18.25
C GLN A 610 9.65 -15.50 18.63
N PRO A 611 9.85 -16.80 18.34
CA PRO A 611 8.94 -17.84 18.82
C PRO A 611 8.75 -17.77 20.34
N GLY A 612 7.51 -17.88 20.81
CA GLY A 612 7.18 -17.80 22.24
C GLY A 612 7.12 -16.39 22.81
N LEU A 613 7.30 -15.32 22.01
CA LEU A 613 7.28 -13.94 22.49
C LEU A 613 5.98 -13.56 23.23
N GLU A 614 4.83 -14.12 22.82
CA GLU A 614 3.57 -13.86 23.52
C GLU A 614 3.63 -14.39 24.97
N GLN A 615 4.19 -15.59 25.16
CA GLN A 615 4.38 -16.18 26.48
C GLN A 615 5.41 -15.37 27.27
N MET A 616 6.53 -14.98 26.66
CA MET A 616 7.53 -14.12 27.30
C MET A 616 6.98 -12.74 27.69
N CYS A 617 6.04 -12.20 26.91
CA CYS A 617 5.36 -10.94 27.22
C CYS A 617 4.40 -11.12 28.41
N LYS A 618 3.66 -12.24 28.48
CA LYS A 618 2.84 -12.60 29.66
C LYS A 618 3.71 -12.76 30.91
N ASP A 619 4.87 -13.39 30.76
CA ASP A 619 5.81 -13.66 31.85
C ASP A 619 6.74 -12.47 32.16
N ARG A 620 6.62 -11.36 31.42
CA ARG A 620 7.46 -10.15 31.51
C ARG A 620 8.97 -10.42 31.37
N THR A 621 9.36 -11.51 30.70
CA THR A 621 10.74 -11.93 30.46
C THR A 621 11.27 -11.51 29.09
N CYS A 622 10.43 -10.91 28.25
CA CYS A 622 10.70 -10.67 26.84
C CYS A 622 11.86 -9.67 26.54
N CYS A 623 12.38 -8.95 27.55
CA CYS A 623 13.57 -8.10 27.44
C CYS A 623 14.82 -8.72 28.09
N LYS A 624 14.79 -9.98 28.52
CA LYS A 624 15.96 -10.68 29.08
C LYS A 624 16.52 -11.69 28.09
N THR A 625 17.56 -11.29 27.34
CA THR A 625 18.75 -12.10 26.96
C THR A 625 19.59 -11.27 25.98
N SER A 626 20.82 -10.86 26.30
CA SER A 626 22.02 -11.68 26.09
C SER A 626 23.22 -11.27 26.98
N HIS A 627 23.17 -11.57 28.28
CA HIS A 627 24.41 -11.80 29.05
C HIS A 627 24.47 -13.28 29.41
N GLY A 628 25.31 -14.01 28.68
CA GLY A 628 25.59 -15.42 28.91
C GLY A 628 27.02 -15.75 28.51
N GLY A 629 27.98 -14.97 29.05
CA GLY A 629 29.39 -15.35 29.06
C GLY A 629 29.58 -16.54 29.99
N LEU A 630 30.35 -17.51 29.51
CA LEU A 630 30.79 -18.73 30.19
C LEU A 630 31.25 -18.48 31.64
N GLY A 631 30.73 -19.28 32.57
CA GLY A 631 31.33 -19.44 33.90
C GLY A 631 30.39 -20.10 34.91
N GLY A 632 30.63 -21.38 35.24
CA GLY A 632 30.13 -21.97 36.49
C GLY A 632 29.51 -23.36 36.40
N THR A 633 30.38 -24.36 36.40
CA THR A 633 30.29 -25.65 37.13
C THR A 633 28.98 -26.47 37.18
N ALA A 634 29.13 -27.70 36.69
CA ALA A 634 28.35 -28.90 36.93
C ALA A 634 27.51 -28.96 38.23
N ASN A 635 26.22 -29.31 38.08
CA ASN A 635 25.67 -30.47 38.75
C ASN A 635 24.38 -30.94 38.07
N GLY A 636 24.33 -32.23 37.76
CA GLY A 636 23.21 -32.86 37.06
C GLY A 636 21.99 -33.07 37.95
N ARG A 637 20.82 -33.01 37.32
CA ARG A 637 19.67 -33.90 37.56
C ARG A 637 18.65 -33.68 36.44
N GLY A 638 18.30 -34.76 35.76
CA GLY A 638 17.42 -34.74 34.60
C GLY A 638 15.97 -34.42 34.96
N ALA A 639 15.28 -33.76 34.04
CA ALA A 639 13.83 -33.76 33.96
C ALA A 639 13.41 -33.68 32.49
N ARG A 640 12.59 -34.65 32.09
CA ARG A 640 11.96 -34.84 30.78
C ARG A 640 11.11 -33.61 30.40
N LEU A 641 11.28 -33.11 29.18
CA LEU A 641 10.31 -32.23 28.51
C LEU A 641 9.32 -33.09 27.74
N LYS A 642 8.05 -33.07 28.17
CA LYS A 642 6.89 -33.47 27.36
C LYS A 642 6.47 -32.27 26.52
N GLY A 643 6.21 -32.52 25.24
CA GLY A 643 5.86 -31.51 24.26
C GLY A 643 4.47 -30.89 24.43
N PHE A 644 4.31 -29.77 23.73
CA PHE A 644 3.12 -29.36 23.00
C PHE A 644 3.59 -28.61 21.76
#